data_AF-A0AA43LRE0-F1
#
_entry.id   AF-A0AA43LRE0-F1
#
_cell.length_a   1.000
_cell.length_b   1.000
_cell.length_c   1.000
_cell.angle_alpha   90.00
_cell.angle_beta   90.00
_cell.angle_gamma   90.00
#
_symmetry.space_group_name_H-M   'P 1'
#
loop_
_entity.id
_entity.type
_entity.pdbx_description
1 polymer ?
#
loop_
_entity_poly.entity_id
_entity_poly.type
_entity_poly.pdbx_seq_one_letter_code
_entity_poly.pdbx_strand_id
1 'polypeptide(L)'
;MMTRKIKRIHNASKVLLVCIIALTSMVAHTYASEVDVMQAGTTKNGTINEPSWSANESVSTQAELEAAIVSATQPTTIQLSQDIVLTSTITIPTDKVIALTSSTNTVALDGNGAVRVIHNYGTLYVKDMVIKNGLHPDRGSAIYNEASAVLVQQGAIIEDNVHTGGSLHDVTINKMSGGTVYNEGMFTLQSGVIRNNQAANGGGVQNYNGATFIMENGEISNNTTKQSGGAIQTTGASVVINGGKISHNRTTTSGGAIYAHTRTVDAFTEISSSVVITGGEISNNAGECGGAIHSVGSPVTIYGGTISNNTATNSGGGLYGILGTAMTIYGGHIDGNTADLRGGGISISDNSSSLTIYNVELLNNTAAEFGGAIDNGVEMIMHDGVISGNTAKNGGAIFQSKTSATIKIDKATISNNVASIDGGAILIRYIDPKQVQPSHASQLEKIKIGADVVFSNNKASFSTRLRKEHEALHADKIKTTTFTAPFTHAYNNNDISYRDYLKTVTFDPNGGSLEDDEPRLTPSEETIDSLPSDPVRDGYTFVEWNTESDGSGYTFTDKTKVDDDVTIYAVWEKNDDPVDPVDPVNPVDPVDPVDPVDPVDPIDPVDPVDPVDPVDPIDPVDPVKPGNDKNTELRPSVANPSATTTVKTGDTTSVGVYFTLAVLAGCMLLVLQVRNAKKTGKDV
;
A
#
# COMPACT_ATOMS: atom_id res chain seq x y z
N MET A 1 -27.67 43.77 4.05
CA MET A 1 -27.29 42.54 3.30
C MET A 1 -25.83 42.57 2.79
N MET A 2 -25.33 43.69 2.25
CA MET A 2 -23.93 43.83 1.77
C MET A 2 -22.85 43.53 2.84
N THR A 3 -23.05 43.96 4.09
CA THR A 3 -22.06 43.79 5.18
C THR A 3 -21.85 42.33 5.61
N ARG A 4 -22.85 41.45 5.42
CA ARG A 4 -22.74 40.01 5.70
C ARG A 4 -22.05 39.24 4.56
N LYS A 5 -22.21 39.66 3.30
CA LYS A 5 -21.50 39.08 2.14
C LYS A 5 -20.00 39.40 2.19
N ILE A 6 -19.62 40.63 2.55
CA ILE A 6 -18.21 41.05 2.68
C ILE A 6 -17.50 40.28 3.80
N LYS A 7 -18.19 40.02 4.93
CA LYS A 7 -17.61 39.24 6.06
C LYS A 7 -17.41 37.75 5.72
N ARG A 8 -18.30 37.16 4.90
CA ARG A 8 -18.16 35.78 4.41
C ARG A 8 -17.01 35.62 3.40
N ILE A 9 -16.85 36.56 2.47
CA ILE A 9 -15.73 36.58 1.51
C ILE A 9 -14.39 36.79 2.23
N HIS A 10 -14.37 37.64 3.26
CA HIS A 10 -13.18 37.88 4.07
C HIS A 10 -12.74 36.65 4.88
N ASN A 11 -13.70 35.86 5.42
CA ASN A 11 -13.38 34.61 6.10
C ASN A 11 -12.98 33.50 5.12
N ALA A 12 -13.63 33.39 3.96
CA ALA A 12 -13.24 32.43 2.91
C ALA A 12 -11.84 32.73 2.35
N SER A 13 -11.48 34.01 2.19
CA SER A 13 -10.15 34.42 1.73
C SER A 13 -9.07 34.17 2.79
N LYS A 14 -9.39 34.29 4.09
CA LYS A 14 -8.49 33.93 5.18
C LYS A 14 -8.29 32.41 5.29
N VAL A 15 -9.36 31.63 5.12
CA VAL A 15 -9.29 30.16 5.10
C VAL A 15 -8.49 29.68 3.88
N LEU A 16 -8.72 30.25 2.70
CA LEU A 16 -7.95 29.93 1.50
C LEU A 16 -6.47 30.35 1.65
N LEU A 17 -6.19 31.51 2.24
CA LEU A 17 -4.81 31.94 2.52
C LEU A 17 -4.12 31.04 3.55
N VAL A 18 -4.84 30.57 4.58
CA VAL A 18 -4.32 29.61 5.57
C VAL A 18 -4.13 28.23 4.95
N CYS A 19 -5.03 27.78 4.07
CA CYS A 19 -4.87 26.54 3.32
C CYS A 19 -3.71 26.62 2.32
N ILE A 20 -3.53 27.75 1.63
CA ILE A 20 -2.39 27.97 0.72
C ILE A 20 -1.09 28.07 1.52
N ILE A 21 -1.08 28.76 2.66
CA ILE A 21 0.09 28.80 3.56
C ILE A 21 0.40 27.40 4.09
N ALA A 22 -0.60 26.62 4.49
CA ALA A 22 -0.45 25.24 4.96
C ALA A 22 0.01 24.30 3.84
N LEU A 23 -0.50 24.44 2.61
CA LEU A 23 -0.04 23.67 1.44
C LEU A 23 1.36 24.09 1.01
N THR A 24 1.69 25.38 1.03
CA THR A 24 3.05 25.85 0.74
C THR A 24 4.01 25.51 1.87
N SER A 25 3.56 25.40 3.13
CA SER A 25 4.40 24.93 4.25
C SER A 25 4.52 23.42 4.26
N MET A 26 3.51 22.66 3.80
CA MET A 26 3.62 21.21 3.58
C MET A 26 4.59 20.94 2.43
N VAL A 27 4.37 21.55 1.26
CA VAL A 27 5.26 21.40 0.11
C VAL A 27 6.65 21.94 0.41
N ALA A 28 6.80 23.06 1.13
CA ALA A 28 8.11 23.55 1.55
C ALA A 28 8.73 22.76 2.70
N HIS A 29 7.98 22.12 3.61
CA HIS A 29 8.57 21.21 4.61
C HIS A 29 8.96 19.88 3.98
N THR A 30 8.18 19.33 3.04
CA THR A 30 8.50 18.12 2.28
C THR A 30 9.72 18.37 1.37
N TYR A 31 9.75 19.50 0.64
CA TYR A 31 10.93 19.87 -0.16
C TYR A 31 12.13 20.30 0.69
N ALA A 32 11.95 21.02 1.80
CA ALA A 32 13.08 21.42 2.64
C ALA A 32 13.65 20.23 3.42
N SER A 33 12.83 19.28 3.89
CA SER A 33 13.32 18.06 4.53
C SER A 33 13.99 17.10 3.53
N GLU A 34 13.53 17.06 2.27
CA GLU A 34 14.16 16.26 1.21
C GLU A 34 15.44 16.91 0.67
N VAL A 35 15.52 18.25 0.64
CA VAL A 35 16.71 19.00 0.21
C VAL A 35 17.76 19.11 1.32
N ASP A 36 17.39 19.18 2.60
CA ASP A 36 18.35 19.18 3.71
C ASP A 36 19.06 17.82 3.86
N VAL A 37 18.38 16.69 3.56
CA VAL A 37 19.03 15.36 3.46
C VAL A 37 19.99 15.29 2.26
N MET A 38 19.72 16.05 1.19
CA MET A 38 20.65 16.22 0.07
C MET A 38 21.76 17.26 0.31
N GLN A 39 21.73 18.02 1.41
CA GLN A 39 22.68 19.12 1.68
C GLN A 39 23.52 18.96 2.96
N ALA A 40 23.30 17.90 3.75
CA ALA A 40 24.18 17.55 4.87
C ALA A 40 25.53 16.99 4.35
N GLY A 41 26.38 17.87 3.80
CA GLY A 41 27.79 17.60 3.50
C GLY A 41 28.16 17.39 2.02
N THR A 42 27.22 17.41 1.08
CA THR A 42 27.48 17.17 -0.34
C THR A 42 27.37 18.44 -1.16
N THR A 43 28.35 18.66 -2.05
CA THR A 43 28.15 19.58 -3.18
C THR A 43 27.12 18.97 -4.15
N LYS A 44 26.64 19.75 -5.12
CA LYS A 44 25.68 19.36 -6.19
C LYS A 44 26.00 18.04 -6.93
N ASN A 45 27.16 17.41 -6.68
CA ASN A 45 27.65 16.17 -7.29
C ASN A 45 28.00 15.04 -6.29
N GLY A 46 27.56 15.08 -5.02
CA GLY A 46 27.72 13.93 -4.09
C GLY A 46 29.15 13.65 -3.59
N THR A 47 30.16 14.38 -4.07
CA THR A 47 31.55 14.23 -3.59
C THR A 47 31.80 15.05 -2.33
N ILE A 48 32.15 14.35 -1.24
CA ILE A 48 32.92 14.91 -0.12
C ILE A 48 34.24 15.47 -0.67
N ASN A 49 34.60 16.69 -0.27
CA ASN A 49 35.88 17.28 -0.66
C ASN A 49 37.01 16.50 0.02
N GLU A 50 37.80 15.77 -0.75
CA GLU A 50 38.96 15.09 -0.19
C GLU A 50 39.97 16.09 0.38
N PRO A 51 40.56 15.79 1.55
CA PRO A 51 41.67 16.59 2.06
C PRO A 51 42.88 16.46 1.13
N SER A 52 43.78 17.44 1.21
CA SER A 52 45.10 17.30 0.59
C SER A 52 45.92 16.26 1.37
N TRP A 53 46.20 15.13 0.74
CA TRP A 53 46.91 14.00 1.34
C TRP A 53 48.43 14.26 1.44
N SER A 54 49.06 13.94 2.58
CA SER A 54 50.52 13.77 2.68
C SER A 54 51.01 12.54 1.93
N ALA A 55 52.33 12.48 1.77
CA ALA A 55 53.05 11.40 1.10
C ALA A 55 52.67 10.00 1.62
N ASN A 56 52.78 9.05 0.70
CA ASN A 56 52.35 7.66 0.84
C ASN A 56 53.35 6.86 1.70
N GLU A 57 52.97 6.54 2.93
CA GLU A 57 53.74 5.63 3.78
C GLU A 57 53.44 4.18 3.39
N SER A 58 54.42 3.49 2.81
CA SER A 58 54.27 2.08 2.45
C SER A 58 54.56 1.19 3.65
N VAL A 59 53.61 0.32 4.00
CA VAL A 59 53.70 -0.62 5.13
C VAL A 59 53.52 -2.07 4.66
N SER A 60 54.06 -3.00 5.44
CA SER A 60 54.07 -4.44 5.12
C SER A 60 53.69 -5.33 6.31
N THR A 61 53.59 -4.75 7.51
CA THR A 61 53.21 -5.45 8.74
C THR A 61 52.19 -4.64 9.55
N GLN A 62 51.45 -5.32 10.44
CA GLN A 62 50.49 -4.67 11.32
C GLN A 62 51.14 -3.58 12.19
N ALA A 63 52.31 -3.85 12.77
CA ALA A 63 53.01 -2.90 13.64
C ALA A 63 53.44 -1.62 12.89
N GLU A 64 53.86 -1.75 11.63
CA GLU A 64 54.18 -0.60 10.77
C GLU A 64 52.93 0.23 10.48
N LEU A 65 51.80 -0.42 10.18
CA LEU A 65 50.52 0.25 9.95
C LEU A 65 50.05 1.03 11.19
N GLU A 66 50.08 0.41 12.37
CA GLU A 66 49.71 1.06 13.63
C GLU A 66 50.62 2.26 13.94
N ALA A 67 51.93 2.11 13.73
CA ALA A 67 52.88 3.20 13.93
C ALA A 67 52.62 4.38 12.98
N ALA A 68 52.32 4.11 11.70
CA ALA A 68 51.99 5.11 10.69
C ALA A 68 50.69 5.87 11.02
N ILE A 69 49.67 5.19 11.54
CA ILE A 69 48.42 5.82 12.00
C ILE A 69 48.69 6.77 13.18
N VAL A 70 49.48 6.33 14.16
CA VAL A 70 49.78 7.12 15.37
C VAL A 70 50.62 8.34 15.04
N SER A 71 51.62 8.21 14.15
CA SER A 71 52.54 9.28 13.76
C SER A 71 51.91 10.33 12.85
N ALA A 72 50.78 10.03 12.19
CA ALA A 72 50.11 10.95 11.29
C ALA A 72 49.68 12.25 12.01
N THR A 73 50.18 13.39 11.51
CA THR A 73 49.89 14.74 12.03
C THR A 73 49.04 15.60 11.09
N GLN A 74 48.84 15.12 9.87
CA GLN A 74 48.01 15.70 8.82
C GLN A 74 47.25 14.57 8.10
N PRO A 75 46.28 14.84 7.22
CA PRO A 75 45.61 13.80 6.44
C PRO A 75 46.62 12.95 5.64
N THR A 76 46.75 11.67 5.97
CA THR A 76 47.81 10.78 5.45
C THR A 76 47.25 9.60 4.67
N THR A 77 47.90 9.28 3.54
CA THR A 77 47.67 8.01 2.83
C THR A 77 48.70 6.97 3.27
N ILE A 78 48.24 5.80 3.66
CA ILE A 78 49.06 4.65 4.05
C ILE A 78 48.76 3.52 3.06
N GLN A 79 49.79 3.04 2.36
CA GLN A 79 49.67 2.00 1.35
C GLN A 79 50.18 0.66 1.88
N LEU A 80 49.34 -0.36 1.78
CA LEU A 80 49.74 -1.74 2.03
C LEU A 80 50.46 -2.29 0.80
N SER A 81 51.68 -2.75 1.01
CA SER A 81 52.50 -3.38 -0.02
C SER A 81 52.16 -4.85 -0.25
N GLN A 82 51.57 -5.51 0.75
CA GLN A 82 51.17 -6.92 0.77
C GLN A 82 50.01 -7.13 1.77
N ASP A 83 49.41 -8.32 1.77
CA ASP A 83 48.40 -8.70 2.76
C ASP A 83 48.95 -8.57 4.20
N ILE A 84 48.16 -7.96 5.07
CA ILE A 84 48.45 -7.87 6.50
C ILE A 84 47.39 -8.68 7.25
N VAL A 85 47.84 -9.79 7.85
CA VAL A 85 47.02 -10.64 8.72
C VAL A 85 47.06 -10.09 10.13
N LEU A 86 45.89 -9.76 10.67
CA LEU A 86 45.75 -9.08 11.94
C LEU A 86 45.73 -10.05 13.12
N THR A 87 46.43 -9.64 14.18
CA THR A 87 46.34 -10.27 15.52
C THR A 87 45.48 -9.45 16.49
N SER A 88 45.17 -8.21 16.13
CA SER A 88 44.29 -7.30 16.89
C SER A 88 43.63 -6.28 15.95
N THR A 89 42.54 -5.68 16.42
CA THR A 89 41.79 -4.66 15.69
C THR A 89 42.63 -3.40 15.43
N ILE A 90 42.62 -2.90 14.20
CA ILE A 90 43.20 -1.60 13.86
C ILE A 90 42.28 -0.48 14.36
N THR A 91 42.82 0.47 15.12
CA THR A 91 42.06 1.62 15.64
C THR A 91 42.43 2.88 14.88
N ILE A 92 41.42 3.61 14.38
CA ILE A 92 41.60 4.98 13.85
C ILE A 92 41.14 5.97 14.93
N PRO A 93 42.06 6.72 15.57
CA PRO A 93 41.71 7.67 16.62
C PRO A 93 40.89 8.87 16.13
N THR A 94 40.18 9.54 17.05
CA THR A 94 39.25 10.65 16.76
C THR A 94 39.90 11.85 16.06
N ASP A 95 41.19 12.11 16.31
CA ASP A 95 41.95 13.23 15.74
C ASP A 95 42.58 12.89 14.38
N LYS A 96 42.44 11.65 13.89
CA LYS A 96 43.11 11.20 12.67
C LYS A 96 42.22 11.24 11.44
N VAL A 97 42.86 11.59 10.32
CA VAL A 97 42.30 11.52 8.96
C VAL A 97 43.21 10.63 8.14
N ILE A 98 42.79 9.39 7.89
CA ILE A 98 43.63 8.34 7.28
C ILE A 98 42.96 7.83 6.01
N ALA A 99 43.74 7.71 4.94
CA ALA A 99 43.39 6.90 3.78
C ALA A 99 44.22 5.60 3.80
N LEU A 100 43.56 4.47 3.93
CA LEU A 100 44.17 3.16 3.71
C LEU A 100 43.98 2.78 2.25
N THR A 101 45.06 2.38 1.60
CA THR A 101 45.05 1.88 0.23
C THR A 101 46.04 0.74 0.07
N SER A 102 46.16 0.19 -1.13
CA SER A 102 47.11 -0.87 -1.41
C SER A 102 47.84 -0.69 -2.74
N SER A 103 48.91 -1.48 -2.93
CA SER A 103 49.67 -1.54 -4.18
C SER A 103 48.85 -2.08 -5.36
N THR A 104 47.82 -2.87 -5.06
CA THR A 104 46.86 -3.46 -6.01
C THR A 104 45.49 -3.58 -5.32
N ASN A 105 44.42 -3.72 -6.08
CA ASN A 105 43.05 -3.88 -5.55
C ASN A 105 42.76 -5.25 -4.91
N THR A 106 43.76 -6.12 -4.78
CA THR A 106 43.63 -7.46 -4.19
C THR A 106 44.30 -7.60 -2.83
N VAL A 107 45.16 -6.64 -2.45
CA VAL A 107 45.87 -6.68 -1.17
C VAL A 107 44.90 -6.40 -0.03
N ALA A 108 44.98 -7.22 1.02
CA ALA A 108 43.99 -7.28 2.08
C ALA A 108 44.50 -6.84 3.46
N LEU A 109 43.62 -6.18 4.20
CA LEU A 109 43.59 -6.27 5.66
C LEU A 109 42.72 -7.46 6.05
N ASP A 110 43.34 -8.46 6.66
CA ASP A 110 42.71 -9.75 6.95
C ASP A 110 42.54 -9.93 8.46
N GLY A 111 41.30 -9.99 8.95
CA GLY A 111 40.96 -10.23 10.37
C GLY A 111 41.23 -11.64 10.87
N ASN A 112 41.74 -12.53 10.02
CA ASN A 112 42.11 -13.93 10.28
C ASN A 112 40.97 -14.79 10.87
N GLY A 113 39.72 -14.38 10.66
CA GLY A 113 38.55 -15.00 11.28
C GLY A 113 38.57 -14.94 12.81
N ALA A 114 39.32 -14.00 13.40
CA ALA A 114 39.54 -13.95 14.85
C ALA A 114 39.29 -12.57 15.47
N VAL A 115 39.46 -11.50 14.69
CA VAL A 115 39.35 -10.12 15.19
C VAL A 115 38.47 -9.27 14.31
N ARG A 116 37.92 -8.19 14.87
CA ARG A 116 37.40 -7.08 14.06
C ARG A 116 38.56 -6.50 13.25
N VAL A 117 38.34 -6.16 11.99
CA VAL A 117 39.43 -5.56 11.17
C VAL A 117 39.72 -4.13 11.63
N ILE A 118 38.70 -3.26 11.65
CA ILE A 118 38.87 -1.83 11.95
C ILE A 118 37.82 -1.33 12.96
N HIS A 119 38.25 -0.52 13.93
CA HIS A 119 37.38 0.34 14.73
C HIS A 119 37.72 1.81 14.45
N ASN A 120 36.79 2.53 13.85
CA ASN A 120 36.96 3.91 13.42
C ASN A 120 36.28 4.89 14.39
N TYR A 121 37.10 5.75 15.00
CA TYR A 121 36.66 6.91 15.78
C TYR A 121 36.88 8.24 15.05
N GLY A 122 37.71 8.26 14.00
CA GLY A 122 38.11 9.45 13.25
C GLY A 122 37.52 9.51 11.86
N THR A 123 38.31 9.99 10.90
CA THR A 123 37.96 9.98 9.47
C THR A 123 38.79 8.93 8.74
N LEU A 124 38.14 7.94 8.15
CA LEU A 124 38.75 6.83 7.45
C LEU A 124 38.27 6.76 6.00
N TYR A 125 39.23 6.75 5.08
CA TYR A 125 39.02 6.38 3.68
C TYR A 125 39.64 5.00 3.46
N VAL A 126 38.89 4.06 2.88
CA VAL A 126 39.41 2.76 2.42
C VAL A 126 39.31 2.73 0.91
N LYS A 127 40.46 2.69 0.24
CA LYS A 127 40.61 2.96 -1.19
C LYS A 127 41.27 1.79 -1.91
N ASP A 128 40.57 1.22 -2.90
CA ASP A 128 41.14 0.21 -3.82
C ASP A 128 41.90 -0.91 -3.11
N MET A 129 41.32 -1.45 -2.04
CA MET A 129 41.91 -2.52 -1.22
C MET A 129 40.83 -3.50 -0.77
N VAL A 130 41.24 -4.60 -0.13
CA VAL A 130 40.32 -5.60 0.43
C VAL A 130 40.31 -5.56 1.96
N ILE A 131 39.14 -5.67 2.58
CA ILE A 131 38.93 -5.89 4.01
C ILE A 131 38.15 -7.20 4.15
N LYS A 132 38.76 -8.21 4.77
CA LYS A 132 38.18 -9.56 4.81
C LYS A 132 38.38 -10.30 6.11
N ASN A 133 37.62 -11.38 6.26
CA ASN A 133 37.74 -12.35 7.35
C ASN A 133 37.67 -11.72 8.75
N GLY A 134 36.99 -10.59 8.90
CA GLY A 134 36.70 -9.99 10.19
C GLY A 134 35.75 -10.86 11.00
N LEU A 135 36.02 -11.04 12.29
CA LEU A 135 35.17 -11.74 13.24
C LEU A 135 34.97 -10.90 14.50
N HIS A 136 33.72 -10.58 14.82
CA HIS A 136 33.40 -9.92 16.10
C HIS A 136 31.99 -10.30 16.58
N PRO A 137 31.78 -10.52 17.90
CA PRO A 137 30.48 -10.89 18.43
C PRO A 137 29.50 -9.71 18.57
N ASP A 138 29.97 -8.47 18.75
CA ASP A 138 29.08 -7.33 19.07
C ASP A 138 28.70 -6.39 17.92
N ARG A 139 29.60 -5.53 17.43
CA ARG A 139 29.29 -4.51 16.42
C ARG A 139 30.36 -4.52 15.35
N GLY A 140 29.99 -4.65 14.08
CA GLY A 140 30.91 -4.48 12.96
C GLY A 140 32.07 -5.48 13.00
N SER A 141 31.94 -6.63 12.34
CA SER A 141 33.06 -7.58 12.24
C SER A 141 34.16 -7.11 11.29
N ALA A 142 33.80 -6.43 10.21
CA ALA A 142 34.75 -5.76 9.33
C ALA A 142 35.13 -4.40 9.92
N ILE A 143 34.15 -3.51 10.04
CA ILE A 143 34.35 -2.12 10.45
C ILE A 143 33.27 -1.72 11.44
N TYR A 144 33.67 -1.14 12.56
CA TYR A 144 32.77 -0.35 13.41
C TYR A 144 33.09 1.13 13.24
N ASN A 145 32.16 1.89 12.66
CA ASN A 145 32.20 3.34 12.52
C ASN A 145 31.36 4.01 13.61
N GLU A 146 32.02 4.76 14.49
CA GLU A 146 31.42 5.43 15.65
C GLU A 146 30.58 6.66 15.28
N ALA A 147 29.77 7.14 16.21
CA ALA A 147 28.77 8.20 15.98
C ALA A 147 29.32 9.50 15.38
N SER A 148 30.53 9.90 15.76
CA SER A 148 31.19 11.11 15.24
C SER A 148 32.18 10.82 14.11
N ALA A 149 32.30 9.55 13.71
CA ALA A 149 33.29 9.11 12.76
C ALA A 149 32.76 9.15 11.31
N VAL A 150 33.68 9.35 10.37
CA VAL A 150 33.41 9.37 8.93
C VAL A 150 34.12 8.19 8.30
N LEU A 151 33.38 7.35 7.59
CA LEU A 151 33.87 6.24 6.78
C LEU A 151 33.56 6.51 5.32
N VAL A 152 34.56 6.34 4.46
CA VAL A 152 34.43 6.47 3.02
C VAL A 152 35.07 5.25 2.36
N GLN A 153 34.26 4.44 1.68
CA GLN A 153 34.74 3.30 0.91
C GLN A 153 34.79 3.68 -0.56
N GLN A 154 35.98 3.74 -1.15
CA GLN A 154 36.20 4.13 -2.55
C GLN A 154 36.80 2.98 -3.33
N GLY A 155 35.98 2.27 -4.11
CA GLY A 155 36.43 1.12 -4.91
C GLY A 155 36.92 -0.10 -4.11
N ALA A 156 37.10 0.03 -2.78
CA ALA A 156 37.50 -1.06 -1.91
C ALA A 156 36.41 -2.14 -1.80
N ILE A 157 36.82 -3.34 -1.40
CA ILE A 157 35.97 -4.53 -1.25
C ILE A 157 35.95 -4.94 0.22
N ILE A 158 34.75 -5.11 0.77
CA ILE A 158 34.52 -5.68 2.11
C ILE A 158 33.86 -7.04 1.93
N GLU A 159 34.59 -8.12 2.21
CA GLU A 159 34.12 -9.48 1.92
C GLU A 159 34.40 -10.51 3.00
N ASP A 160 33.59 -11.57 3.01
CA ASP A 160 33.81 -12.78 3.83
C ASP A 160 33.97 -12.50 5.33
N ASN A 161 33.35 -11.41 5.82
CA ASN A 161 33.34 -11.07 7.23
C ASN A 161 32.15 -11.74 7.93
N VAL A 162 32.34 -12.13 9.18
CA VAL A 162 31.34 -12.86 9.95
C VAL A 162 31.11 -12.16 11.28
N HIS A 163 29.86 -11.81 11.57
CA HIS A 163 29.42 -11.35 12.87
C HIS A 163 28.68 -12.48 13.60
N THR A 164 29.17 -12.87 14.77
CA THR A 164 28.70 -14.09 15.46
C THR A 164 27.71 -13.87 16.59
N GLY A 165 27.57 -12.66 17.14
CA GLY A 165 26.56 -12.38 18.16
C GLY A 165 25.22 -11.93 17.57
N GLY A 166 24.29 -11.57 18.46
CA GLY A 166 22.87 -11.40 18.13
C GLY A 166 22.10 -12.70 18.43
N SER A 167 21.65 -12.84 19.68
CA SER A 167 20.78 -13.95 20.07
C SER A 167 19.33 -13.68 19.63
N LEU A 168 18.61 -14.76 19.29
CA LEU A 168 17.17 -14.78 18.94
C LEU A 168 16.23 -14.37 20.10
N HIS A 169 16.76 -14.09 21.30
CA HIS A 169 15.98 -14.06 22.54
C HIS A 169 15.88 -12.70 23.25
N ASP A 170 16.43 -11.62 22.71
CA ASP A 170 16.31 -10.31 23.36
C ASP A 170 15.27 -9.43 22.65
N VAL A 171 14.02 -9.56 23.12
CA VAL A 171 12.86 -8.74 22.73
C VAL A 171 12.96 -7.33 23.35
N THR A 172 14.04 -7.01 24.08
CA THR A 172 14.30 -5.63 24.51
C THR A 172 15.21 -4.90 23.52
N ILE A 173 14.77 -3.71 23.12
CA ILE A 173 15.10 -2.95 21.90
C ILE A 173 16.54 -2.37 21.90
N ASN A 174 17.46 -2.84 22.75
CA ASN A 174 18.70 -2.12 23.07
C ASN A 174 20.04 -2.86 22.84
N LYS A 175 20.05 -4.06 22.25
CA LYS A 175 21.30 -4.76 21.87
C LYS A 175 21.25 -5.34 20.46
N MET A 176 20.90 -4.52 19.47
CA MET A 176 21.04 -4.88 18.05
C MET A 176 22.52 -4.90 17.65
N SER A 177 23.15 -6.04 17.95
CA SER A 177 24.45 -6.45 17.40
C SER A 177 24.23 -6.87 15.95
N GLY A 178 25.03 -6.36 15.02
CA GLY A 178 24.80 -6.55 13.57
C GLY A 178 25.80 -5.81 12.71
N GLY A 179 25.66 -5.92 11.39
CA GLY A 179 26.54 -5.30 10.42
C GLY A 179 27.90 -5.97 10.36
N THR A 180 28.35 -6.37 9.17
CA THR A 180 29.80 -6.51 9.00
C THR A 180 30.46 -5.14 8.95
N VAL A 181 29.76 -4.14 8.39
CA VAL A 181 29.95 -2.72 8.69
C VAL A 181 28.84 -2.26 9.64
N TYR A 182 29.20 -1.85 10.86
CA TYR A 182 28.28 -1.20 11.79
C TYR A 182 28.54 0.29 11.80
N ASN A 183 27.53 1.08 11.46
CA ASN A 183 27.62 2.53 11.30
C ASN A 183 26.70 3.25 12.30
N GLU A 184 27.30 4.04 13.19
CA GLU A 184 26.61 5.04 14.02
C GLU A 184 26.87 6.48 13.53
N GLY A 185 27.86 6.68 12.65
CA GLY A 185 28.24 7.98 12.10
C GLY A 185 27.86 8.15 10.62
N MET A 186 28.77 8.73 9.85
CA MET A 186 28.60 8.89 8.40
C MET A 186 29.37 7.81 7.65
N PHE A 187 28.69 7.05 6.79
CA PHE A 187 29.31 6.09 5.89
C PHE A 187 28.92 6.38 4.44
N THR A 188 29.91 6.61 3.57
CA THR A 188 29.71 6.73 2.12
C THR A 188 30.38 5.55 1.39
N LEU A 189 29.59 4.78 0.63
CA LEU A 189 30.05 3.77 -0.31
C LEU A 189 30.13 4.38 -1.71
N GLN A 190 31.33 4.61 -2.23
CA GLN A 190 31.61 5.19 -3.55
C GLN A 190 32.20 4.12 -4.47
N SER A 191 31.37 3.53 -5.33
CA SER A 191 31.77 2.47 -6.27
C SER A 191 32.47 1.24 -5.66
N GLY A 192 32.38 1.06 -4.34
CA GLY A 192 32.94 -0.11 -3.64
C GLY A 192 32.00 -1.32 -3.67
N VAL A 193 32.47 -2.44 -3.10
CA VAL A 193 31.70 -3.69 -3.00
C VAL A 193 31.62 -4.15 -1.56
N ILE A 194 30.43 -4.58 -1.11
CA ILE A 194 30.22 -5.25 0.18
C ILE A 194 29.55 -6.60 -0.11
N ARG A 195 30.28 -7.71 0.00
CA ARG A 195 29.73 -9.01 -0.41
C ARG A 195 30.11 -10.21 0.44
N ASN A 196 29.34 -11.28 0.33
CA ASN A 196 29.58 -12.56 1.00
C ASN A 196 29.69 -12.45 2.54
N ASN A 197 29.12 -11.39 3.12
CA ASN A 197 29.20 -11.17 4.54
C ASN A 197 28.06 -11.87 5.27
N GLN A 198 28.31 -12.29 6.51
CA GLN A 198 27.30 -12.92 7.36
C GLN A 198 27.15 -12.15 8.67
N ALA A 199 25.92 -11.78 9.02
CA ALA A 199 25.63 -11.12 10.30
C ALA A 199 24.32 -11.59 10.93
N ALA A 200 24.03 -11.15 12.16
CA ALA A 200 22.69 -11.32 12.72
C ALA A 200 21.70 -10.38 12.03
N ASN A 201 22.07 -9.11 11.90
CA ASN A 201 21.29 -8.02 11.33
C ASN A 201 22.15 -7.27 10.31
N GLY A 202 21.57 -6.74 9.23
CA GLY A 202 22.30 -5.90 8.26
C GLY A 202 23.51 -6.61 7.64
N GLY A 203 23.30 -7.65 6.83
CA GLY A 203 24.37 -8.59 6.42
C GLY A 203 25.63 -7.90 5.89
N GLY A 204 25.46 -6.85 5.09
CA GLY A 204 26.52 -5.91 4.76
C GLY A 204 26.62 -4.78 5.78
N VAL A 205 25.56 -3.96 5.89
CA VAL A 205 25.57 -2.72 6.66
C VAL A 205 24.45 -2.69 7.71
N GLN A 206 24.82 -2.38 8.95
CA GLN A 206 23.89 -1.98 9.99
C GLN A 206 24.07 -0.49 10.26
N ASN A 207 23.04 0.30 9.95
CA ASN A 207 22.99 1.75 10.12
C ASN A 207 22.08 2.09 11.31
N TYR A 208 22.59 2.79 12.32
CA TYR A 208 21.92 2.88 13.63
C TYR A 208 22.03 4.26 14.27
N ASN A 209 21.01 4.66 15.04
CA ASN A 209 21.08 5.80 15.98
C ASN A 209 21.45 7.15 15.34
N GLY A 210 20.66 7.59 14.35
CA GLY A 210 20.87 8.86 13.67
C GLY A 210 21.98 8.85 12.63
N ALA A 211 22.62 7.70 12.42
CA ALA A 211 23.63 7.51 11.37
C ALA A 211 23.09 7.80 9.97
N THR A 212 24.02 8.13 9.07
CA THR A 212 23.73 8.29 7.64
C THR A 212 24.59 7.34 6.83
N PHE A 213 23.94 6.52 6.02
CA PHE A 213 24.58 5.70 5.00
C PHE A 213 24.21 6.23 3.61
N ILE A 214 25.22 6.53 2.80
CA ILE A 214 25.08 6.98 1.42
C ILE A 214 25.76 5.99 0.50
N MET A 215 25.04 5.49 -0.50
CA MET A 215 25.59 4.66 -1.57
C MET A 215 25.62 5.46 -2.87
N GLU A 216 26.80 5.79 -3.36
CA GLU A 216 27.08 6.47 -4.63
C GLU A 216 27.62 5.42 -5.61
N ASN A 217 26.71 4.75 -6.32
CA ASN A 217 27.00 3.53 -7.07
C ASN A 217 27.57 2.40 -6.18
N GLY A 218 28.28 1.44 -6.78
CA GLY A 218 28.84 0.27 -6.06
C GLY A 218 27.88 -0.90 -5.99
N GLU A 219 28.25 -1.91 -5.21
CA GLU A 219 27.51 -3.16 -5.10
C GLU A 219 27.43 -3.67 -3.65
N ILE A 220 26.24 -4.11 -3.22
CA ILE A 220 26.05 -4.87 -1.98
C ILE A 220 25.39 -6.19 -2.33
N SER A 221 26.14 -7.30 -2.25
CA SER A 221 25.64 -8.58 -2.76
C SER A 221 26.00 -9.82 -1.98
N ASN A 222 25.18 -10.87 -2.11
CA ASN A 222 25.44 -12.18 -1.49
C ASN A 222 25.65 -12.13 0.03
N ASN A 223 25.12 -11.11 0.70
CA ASN A 223 25.18 -11.02 2.15
C ASN A 223 24.00 -11.80 2.77
N THR A 224 24.25 -12.40 3.94
CA THR A 224 23.27 -13.26 4.61
C THR A 224 23.06 -12.85 6.06
N THR A 225 21.81 -12.89 6.51
CA THR A 225 21.45 -12.61 7.90
C THR A 225 20.65 -13.72 8.55
N LYS A 226 20.80 -13.85 9.87
CA LYS A 226 19.98 -14.74 10.71
C LYS A 226 18.68 -14.09 11.19
N GLN A 227 18.61 -12.76 11.20
CA GLN A 227 17.46 -11.99 11.65
C GLN A 227 16.96 -11.11 10.50
N SER A 228 17.36 -9.83 10.41
CA SER A 228 16.77 -8.89 9.43
C SER A 228 17.81 -8.15 8.58
N GLY A 229 17.37 -7.57 7.45
CA GLY A 229 18.17 -6.74 6.57
C GLY A 229 19.30 -7.50 5.88
N GLY A 230 18.97 -8.31 4.87
CA GLY A 230 19.95 -9.18 4.22
C GLY A 230 21.17 -8.42 3.69
N ALA A 231 20.97 -7.22 3.14
CA ALA A 231 22.05 -6.31 2.76
C ALA A 231 22.24 -5.18 3.78
N ILE A 232 21.18 -4.38 4.00
CA ILE A 232 21.19 -3.19 4.84
C ILE A 232 20.07 -3.29 5.87
N GLN A 233 20.39 -2.98 7.12
CA GLN A 233 19.40 -2.68 8.14
C GLN A 233 19.59 -1.25 8.62
N THR A 234 18.50 -0.48 8.71
CA THR A 234 18.51 0.88 9.25
C THR A 234 17.50 1.04 10.38
N THR A 235 17.94 1.66 11.48
CA THR A 235 17.14 1.86 12.69
C THR A 235 17.27 3.26 13.26
N GLY A 236 16.20 4.06 13.18
CA GLY A 236 16.22 5.47 13.55
C GLY A 236 17.36 6.24 12.89
N ALA A 237 17.65 5.90 11.64
CA ALA A 237 18.81 6.34 10.88
C ALA A 237 18.46 6.46 9.38
N SER A 238 19.30 7.11 8.59
CA SER A 238 19.02 7.46 7.20
C SER A 238 19.85 6.66 6.19
N VAL A 239 19.19 6.16 5.15
CA VAL A 239 19.80 5.48 4.00
C VAL A 239 19.47 6.25 2.73
N VAL A 240 20.49 6.64 2.00
CA VAL A 240 20.39 7.28 0.68
C VAL A 240 21.12 6.44 -0.35
N ILE A 241 20.44 6.02 -1.41
CA ILE A 241 21.01 5.21 -2.49
C ILE A 241 20.92 6.00 -3.79
N ASN A 242 22.07 6.41 -4.32
CA ASN A 242 22.24 7.14 -5.57
C ASN A 242 22.85 6.18 -6.61
N GLY A 243 22.04 5.25 -7.11
CA GLY A 243 22.47 4.23 -8.06
C GLY A 243 23.17 3.01 -7.45
N GLY A 244 23.84 2.23 -8.30
CA GLY A 244 24.50 0.97 -7.91
C GLY A 244 23.57 -0.24 -7.89
N LYS A 245 24.03 -1.34 -7.29
CA LYS A 245 23.32 -2.62 -7.27
C LYS A 245 23.26 -3.24 -5.87
N ILE A 246 22.07 -3.66 -5.43
CA ILE A 246 21.88 -4.46 -4.23
C ILE A 246 21.25 -5.80 -4.63
N SER A 247 22.01 -6.89 -4.58
CA SER A 247 21.51 -8.15 -5.13
C SER A 247 21.91 -9.43 -4.42
N HIS A 248 21.11 -10.48 -4.54
CA HIS A 248 21.40 -11.81 -3.99
C HIS A 248 21.58 -11.84 -2.47
N ASN A 249 21.08 -10.83 -1.76
CA ASN A 249 21.12 -10.80 -0.31
C ASN A 249 19.94 -11.60 0.24
N ARG A 250 20.17 -12.31 1.34
CA ARG A 250 19.19 -13.25 1.90
C ARG A 250 19.04 -13.08 3.40
N THR A 251 17.80 -13.11 3.85
CA THR A 251 17.44 -13.16 5.26
C THR A 251 16.36 -14.19 5.52
N THR A 252 16.28 -14.72 6.74
CA THR A 252 15.20 -15.60 7.17
C THR A 252 14.00 -14.87 7.74
N THR A 253 14.10 -13.56 8.00
CA THR A 253 12.95 -12.73 8.44
C THR A 253 12.74 -11.55 7.49
N SER A 254 12.98 -10.29 7.88
CA SER A 254 12.48 -9.12 7.17
C SER A 254 13.54 -8.37 6.37
N GLY A 255 13.15 -7.87 5.19
CA GLY A 255 13.96 -7.02 4.32
C GLY A 255 15.11 -7.77 3.65
N GLY A 256 14.83 -8.46 2.53
CA GLY A 256 15.84 -9.23 1.80
C GLY A 256 17.02 -8.37 1.35
N ALA A 257 16.75 -7.16 0.83
CA ALA A 257 17.77 -6.16 0.58
C ALA A 257 17.88 -5.16 1.75
N ILE A 258 16.80 -4.44 2.03
CA ILE A 258 16.76 -3.35 3.01
C ILE A 258 15.66 -3.60 4.03
N TYR A 259 16.02 -3.56 5.32
CA TYR A 259 15.07 -3.49 6.42
C TYR A 259 15.15 -2.12 7.11
N ALA A 260 14.08 -1.33 7.03
CA ALA A 260 13.99 -0.03 7.66
C ALA A 260 12.96 -0.07 8.79
N HIS A 261 13.37 0.29 10.01
CA HIS A 261 12.43 0.37 11.12
C HIS A 261 12.66 1.57 12.02
N THR A 262 11.57 2.01 12.63
CA THR A 262 11.57 3.03 13.67
C THR A 262 12.31 2.53 14.91
N ARG A 263 13.12 3.41 15.50
CA ARG A 263 13.80 3.16 16.78
C ARG A 263 12.96 3.72 17.92
N THR A 264 12.54 2.85 18.82
CA THR A 264 11.95 3.25 20.10
C THR A 264 13.08 3.55 21.09
N VAL A 265 13.21 4.80 21.51
CA VAL A 265 14.22 5.24 22.48
C VAL A 265 13.70 5.03 23.91
N ASP A 266 12.44 5.41 24.12
CA ASP A 266 11.70 5.25 25.36
C ASP A 266 10.19 5.19 25.04
N ALA A 267 9.34 5.17 26.08
CA ALA A 267 7.89 5.04 25.92
C ALA A 267 7.21 6.20 25.16
N PHE A 268 7.92 7.30 24.90
CA PHE A 268 7.38 8.51 24.28
C PHE A 268 8.16 8.99 23.05
N THR A 269 9.34 8.43 22.83
CA THR A 269 10.27 8.90 21.79
C THR A 269 10.53 7.80 20.78
N GLU A 270 9.97 7.99 19.58
CA GLU A 270 10.22 7.18 18.41
C GLU A 270 10.98 8.00 17.36
N ILE A 271 12.02 7.40 16.79
CA ILE A 271 12.82 8.00 15.72
C ILE A 271 12.66 7.10 14.49
N SER A 272 11.90 7.57 13.51
CA SER A 272 11.76 6.86 12.22
C SER A 272 13.10 6.79 11.49
N SER A 273 13.33 5.70 10.77
CA SER A 273 14.37 5.68 9.74
C SER A 273 13.89 6.43 8.50
N SER A 274 14.80 6.70 7.57
CA SER A 274 14.44 7.17 6.22
C SER A 274 15.16 6.36 5.15
N VAL A 275 14.46 6.04 4.06
CA VAL A 275 15.04 5.40 2.88
C VAL A 275 14.71 6.24 1.65
N VAL A 276 15.75 6.76 1.01
CA VAL A 276 15.65 7.51 -0.25
C VAL A 276 16.48 6.81 -1.31
N ILE A 277 15.87 6.50 -2.44
CA ILE A 277 16.54 5.82 -3.56
C ILE A 277 16.40 6.69 -4.82
N THR A 278 17.50 6.90 -5.53
CA THR A 278 17.57 7.61 -6.80
C THR A 278 18.27 6.70 -7.81
N GLY A 279 17.49 5.96 -8.60
CA GLY A 279 18.01 5.00 -9.57
C GLY A 279 18.62 3.73 -8.96
N GLY A 280 19.38 2.99 -9.77
CA GLY A 280 20.02 1.74 -9.37
C GLY A 280 19.16 0.49 -9.55
N GLU A 281 19.70 -0.66 -9.15
CA GLU A 281 19.06 -1.98 -9.25
C GLU A 281 19.00 -2.66 -7.87
N ILE A 282 17.80 -3.05 -7.42
CA ILE A 282 17.62 -3.93 -6.27
C ILE A 282 17.00 -5.22 -6.76
N SER A 283 17.80 -6.29 -6.84
CA SER A 283 17.34 -7.51 -7.50
C SER A 283 17.77 -8.82 -6.87
N ASN A 284 16.97 -9.87 -7.07
CA ASN A 284 17.31 -11.24 -6.63
C ASN A 284 17.55 -11.35 -5.12
N ASN A 285 16.96 -10.47 -4.31
CA ASN A 285 17.04 -10.54 -2.85
C ASN A 285 15.86 -11.35 -2.30
N ALA A 286 16.08 -12.00 -1.15
CA ALA A 286 15.09 -12.89 -0.54
C ALA A 286 14.91 -12.63 0.96
N GLY A 287 13.65 -12.60 1.40
CA GLY A 287 13.27 -12.54 2.81
C GLY A 287 11.92 -13.20 3.05
N GLU A 288 11.47 -13.21 4.30
CA GLU A 288 10.10 -13.54 4.67
C GLU A 288 9.14 -12.42 4.24
N CYS A 289 9.47 -11.18 4.56
CA CYS A 289 8.68 -9.99 4.24
C CYS A 289 9.57 -8.92 3.57
N GLY A 290 9.08 -8.30 2.50
CA GLY A 290 9.82 -7.31 1.72
C GLY A 290 11.07 -7.93 1.08
N GLY A 291 10.90 -8.65 -0.03
CA GLY A 291 12.01 -9.31 -0.71
C GLY A 291 13.10 -8.30 -1.11
N ALA A 292 12.71 -7.12 -1.59
CA ALA A 292 13.60 -5.97 -1.72
C ALA A 292 13.64 -5.14 -0.44
N ILE A 293 12.53 -4.47 -0.09
CA ILE A 293 12.48 -3.51 1.02
C ILE A 293 11.32 -3.86 1.94
N HIS A 294 11.58 -3.97 3.24
CA HIS A 294 10.55 -3.97 4.28
C HIS A 294 10.72 -2.75 5.17
N SER A 295 9.68 -1.91 5.21
CA SER A 295 9.61 -0.73 6.07
C SER A 295 8.58 -0.84 7.19
N VAL A 296 8.99 -0.43 8.39
CA VAL A 296 8.21 -0.47 9.63
C VAL A 296 8.22 0.93 10.26
N GLY A 297 7.12 1.68 10.11
CA GLY A 297 7.00 3.06 10.61
C GLY A 297 7.99 4.07 10.04
N SER A 298 8.64 3.71 8.94
CA SER A 298 9.67 4.54 8.30
C SER A 298 9.23 4.89 6.87
N PRO A 299 9.34 6.17 6.43
CA PRO A 299 9.03 6.54 5.05
C PRO A 299 10.03 5.95 4.05
N VAL A 300 9.52 5.58 2.89
CA VAL A 300 10.30 5.14 1.72
C VAL A 300 9.95 6.02 0.52
N THR A 301 10.97 6.68 -0.04
CA THR A 301 10.83 7.48 -1.26
C THR A 301 11.77 6.95 -2.34
N ILE A 302 11.23 6.68 -3.53
CA ILE A 302 11.98 6.11 -4.66
C ILE A 302 11.83 7.02 -5.88
N TYR A 303 12.96 7.38 -6.50
CA TYR A 303 13.08 8.15 -7.73
C TYR A 303 13.75 7.28 -8.80
N GLY A 304 12.93 6.50 -9.52
CA GLY A 304 13.35 5.63 -10.60
C GLY A 304 14.11 4.38 -10.14
N GLY A 305 14.85 3.78 -11.06
CA GLY A 305 15.58 2.53 -10.83
C GLY A 305 14.76 1.27 -11.15
N THR A 306 15.28 0.12 -10.76
CA THR A 306 14.64 -1.18 -11.00
C THR A 306 14.64 -2.02 -9.72
N ILE A 307 13.47 -2.46 -9.31
CA ILE A 307 13.28 -3.46 -8.25
C ILE A 307 12.78 -4.73 -8.92
N SER A 308 13.61 -5.76 -9.04
CA SER A 308 13.25 -6.93 -9.84
C SER A 308 13.66 -8.29 -9.29
N ASN A 309 12.84 -9.31 -9.57
CA ASN A 309 13.13 -10.70 -9.21
C ASN A 309 13.41 -10.92 -7.71
N ASN A 310 12.87 -10.06 -6.85
CA ASN A 310 12.98 -10.25 -5.41
C ASN A 310 11.85 -11.16 -4.92
N THR A 311 12.12 -11.94 -3.88
CA THR A 311 11.20 -12.98 -3.39
C THR A 311 10.90 -12.81 -1.91
N ALA A 312 9.62 -12.87 -1.54
CA ALA A 312 9.15 -12.88 -0.17
C ALA A 312 8.35 -14.17 0.12
N THR A 313 8.66 -14.90 1.20
CA THR A 313 7.86 -16.08 1.60
C THR A 313 6.55 -15.71 2.30
N ASN A 314 6.25 -14.42 2.44
CA ASN A 314 5.01 -13.91 3.01
C ASN A 314 4.50 -12.71 2.18
N SER A 315 4.95 -11.49 2.46
CA SER A 315 4.33 -10.28 1.87
C SER A 315 5.36 -9.33 1.27
N GLY A 316 5.00 -8.68 0.15
CA GLY A 316 5.80 -7.69 -0.56
C GLY A 316 7.02 -8.32 -1.22
N GLY A 317 6.85 -8.96 -2.37
CA GLY A 317 7.98 -9.57 -3.11
C GLY A 317 9.03 -8.52 -3.44
N GLY A 318 8.59 -7.33 -3.89
CA GLY A 318 9.42 -6.13 -3.96
C GLY A 318 9.40 -5.37 -2.62
N LEU A 319 8.32 -4.62 -2.39
CA LEU A 319 8.20 -3.65 -1.30
C LEU A 319 7.13 -4.09 -0.28
N TYR A 320 7.42 -3.97 1.01
CA TYR A 320 6.46 -4.18 2.09
C TYR A 320 6.46 -3.04 3.10
N GLY A 321 5.28 -2.54 3.47
CA GLY A 321 5.10 -1.43 4.42
C GLY A 321 4.09 -1.72 5.52
N ILE A 322 4.49 -1.49 6.78
CA ILE A 322 3.62 -1.63 7.97
C ILE A 322 3.79 -0.48 8.97
N LEU A 323 2.89 -0.41 9.95
CA LEU A 323 3.02 0.41 11.18
C LEU A 323 3.32 1.89 10.91
N GLY A 324 2.45 2.58 10.17
CA GLY A 324 2.60 4.02 9.88
C GLY A 324 3.50 4.35 8.70
N THR A 325 4.02 3.34 7.99
CA THR A 325 4.84 3.54 6.78
C THR A 325 4.12 4.37 5.72
N ALA A 326 4.83 5.31 5.10
CA ALA A 326 4.39 6.01 3.89
C ALA A 326 5.34 5.65 2.74
N MET A 327 4.77 5.32 1.58
CA MET A 327 5.56 5.02 0.37
C MET A 327 5.22 6.00 -0.74
N THR A 328 6.26 6.62 -1.32
CA THR A 328 6.14 7.47 -2.50
C THR A 328 7.13 7.02 -3.56
N ILE A 329 6.63 6.71 -4.76
CA ILE A 329 7.44 6.13 -5.83
C ILE A 329 7.24 6.95 -7.10
N TYR A 330 8.34 7.41 -7.70
CA TYR A 330 8.38 8.21 -8.92
C TYR A 330 9.18 7.48 -9.99
N GLY A 331 8.56 7.06 -11.09
CA GLY A 331 9.27 6.41 -12.19
C GLY A 331 9.82 5.02 -11.85
N GLY A 332 10.47 4.40 -12.83
CA GLY A 332 11.17 3.14 -12.66
C GLY A 332 10.28 1.91 -12.83
N HIS A 333 10.88 0.75 -12.58
CA HIS A 333 10.29 -0.57 -12.83
C HIS A 333 10.25 -1.40 -11.54
N ILE A 334 9.10 -2.01 -11.26
CA ILE A 334 8.94 -3.06 -10.24
C ILE A 334 8.53 -4.31 -11.01
N ASP A 335 9.50 -5.17 -11.33
CA ASP A 335 9.35 -6.23 -12.34
C ASP A 335 9.69 -7.64 -11.83
N GLY A 336 8.80 -8.61 -12.04
CA GLY A 336 9.10 -10.02 -11.78
C GLY A 336 9.28 -10.38 -10.30
N ASN A 337 8.80 -9.54 -9.38
CA ASN A 337 8.91 -9.83 -7.95
C ASN A 337 7.82 -10.81 -7.50
N THR A 338 8.13 -11.67 -6.54
CA THR A 338 7.26 -12.78 -6.12
C THR A 338 7.01 -12.79 -4.60
N ALA A 339 5.76 -12.98 -4.19
CA ALA A 339 5.36 -13.18 -2.79
C ALA A 339 4.49 -14.43 -2.62
N ASP A 340 4.73 -15.22 -1.57
CA ASP A 340 3.91 -16.41 -1.29
C ASP A 340 2.53 -16.09 -0.68
N LEU A 341 2.26 -14.83 -0.31
CA LEU A 341 0.95 -14.42 0.20
C LEU A 341 0.43 -13.15 -0.47
N ARG A 342 1.07 -11.99 -0.24
CA ARG A 342 0.49 -10.67 -0.57
C ARG A 342 1.45 -9.80 -1.34
N GLY A 343 0.97 -9.13 -2.39
CA GLY A 343 1.69 -8.06 -3.07
C GLY A 343 2.99 -8.55 -3.70
N GLY A 344 2.92 -9.11 -4.91
CA GLY A 344 4.12 -9.57 -5.61
C GLY A 344 5.09 -8.42 -5.81
N GLY A 345 4.59 -7.27 -6.26
CA GLY A 345 5.36 -6.02 -6.37
C GLY A 345 5.40 -5.26 -5.04
N ILE A 346 4.24 -4.82 -4.55
CA ILE A 346 4.08 -3.98 -3.37
C ILE A 346 2.99 -4.58 -2.46
N SER A 347 3.26 -4.71 -1.17
CA SER A 347 2.22 -4.88 -0.15
C SER A 347 2.31 -3.75 0.88
N ILE A 348 1.19 -3.13 1.22
CA ILE A 348 1.14 -2.09 2.24
C ILE A 348 -0.05 -2.35 3.18
N SER A 349 0.26 -2.59 4.45
CA SER A 349 -0.73 -2.98 5.45
C SER A 349 -1.66 -1.84 5.85
N ASP A 350 -2.83 -2.18 6.37
CA ASP A 350 -3.90 -1.25 6.72
C ASP A 350 -3.62 -0.29 7.90
N ASN A 351 -2.58 -0.61 8.66
CA ASN A 351 -2.00 0.21 9.73
C ASN A 351 -0.88 1.14 9.23
N SER A 352 -0.63 1.19 7.92
CA SER A 352 0.28 2.15 7.29
C SER A 352 -0.41 3.48 6.97
N SER A 353 0.36 4.46 6.51
CA SER A 353 -0.10 5.82 6.26
C SER A 353 -0.66 6.02 4.85
N SER A 354 0.14 5.76 3.80
CA SER A 354 -0.27 6.01 2.41
C SER A 354 0.63 5.32 1.38
N LEU A 355 0.09 5.13 0.17
CA LEU A 355 0.83 4.70 -1.01
C LEU A 355 0.58 5.69 -2.15
N THR A 356 1.63 6.36 -2.63
CA THR A 356 1.56 7.27 -3.77
C THR A 356 2.53 6.84 -4.87
N ILE A 357 2.03 6.71 -6.09
CA ILE A 357 2.77 6.20 -7.25
C ILE A 357 2.67 7.19 -8.40
N TYR A 358 3.79 7.52 -9.03
CA TYR A 358 3.85 8.39 -10.21
C TYR A 358 4.63 7.71 -11.34
N ASN A 359 3.98 7.42 -12.47
CA ASN A 359 4.63 6.92 -13.69
C ASN A 359 5.54 5.69 -13.47
N VAL A 360 5.08 4.72 -12.67
CA VAL A 360 5.82 3.49 -12.37
C VAL A 360 5.31 2.35 -13.24
N GLU A 361 6.20 1.48 -13.70
CA GLU A 361 5.86 0.24 -14.38
C GLU A 361 5.91 -0.94 -13.39
N LEU A 362 4.74 -1.44 -12.98
CA LEU A 362 4.59 -2.66 -12.17
C LEU A 362 4.32 -3.85 -13.08
N LEU A 363 5.37 -4.61 -13.38
CA LEU A 363 5.37 -5.63 -14.43
C LEU A 363 5.57 -7.03 -13.86
N ASN A 364 4.85 -8.01 -14.39
CA ASN A 364 5.13 -9.45 -14.19
C ASN A 364 5.27 -9.91 -12.73
N ASN A 365 4.71 -9.18 -11.76
CA ASN A 365 4.82 -9.53 -10.36
C ASN A 365 3.79 -10.59 -9.99
N THR A 366 4.14 -11.48 -9.07
CA THR A 366 3.33 -12.63 -8.71
C THR A 366 3.10 -12.69 -7.20
N ALA A 367 1.84 -12.81 -6.77
CA ALA A 367 1.49 -13.15 -5.39
C ALA A 367 0.68 -14.44 -5.35
N ALA A 368 0.90 -15.34 -4.39
CA ALA A 368 0.12 -16.57 -4.37
C ALA A 368 -1.35 -16.34 -3.98
N GLU A 369 -1.66 -15.34 -3.14
CA GLU A 369 -3.03 -15.09 -2.66
C GLU A 369 -3.63 -13.75 -3.13
N PHE A 370 -2.99 -12.62 -2.83
CA PHE A 370 -3.62 -11.30 -2.95
C PHE A 370 -2.71 -10.29 -3.65
N GLY A 371 -3.21 -9.63 -4.68
CA GLY A 371 -2.55 -8.48 -5.31
C GLY A 371 -1.28 -8.89 -6.04
N GLY A 372 -1.37 -9.28 -7.31
CA GLY A 372 -0.20 -9.69 -8.08
C GLY A 372 0.82 -8.55 -8.17
N ALA A 373 0.37 -7.35 -8.50
CA ALA A 373 1.17 -6.14 -8.43
C ALA A 373 1.14 -5.53 -7.02
N ILE A 374 -0.05 -5.25 -6.50
CA ILE A 374 -0.24 -4.44 -5.29
C ILE A 374 -1.29 -5.08 -4.37
N ASP A 375 -0.93 -5.34 -3.11
CA ASP A 375 -1.87 -5.55 -2.01
C ASP A 375 -1.94 -4.26 -1.17
N ASN A 376 -3.09 -3.58 -1.20
CA ASN A 376 -3.25 -2.24 -0.64
C ASN A 376 -4.21 -2.21 0.55
N GLY A 377 -3.70 -1.80 1.70
CA GLY A 377 -4.47 -1.53 2.91
C GLY A 377 -4.70 -0.04 3.21
N VAL A 378 -4.16 0.88 2.41
CA VAL A 378 -4.17 2.33 2.73
C VAL A 378 -4.85 3.16 1.66
N GLU A 379 -4.96 4.49 1.85
CA GLU A 379 -5.29 5.38 0.75
C GLU A 379 -4.19 5.29 -0.31
N MET A 380 -4.59 4.93 -1.53
CA MET A 380 -3.70 4.78 -2.67
C MET A 380 -4.02 5.85 -3.71
N ILE A 381 -2.96 6.49 -4.20
CA ILE A 381 -3.02 7.43 -5.32
C ILE A 381 -2.00 7.01 -6.36
N MET A 382 -2.43 6.83 -7.60
CA MET A 382 -1.58 6.53 -8.74
C MET A 382 -1.82 7.53 -9.86
N HIS A 383 -0.75 8.17 -10.31
CA HIS A 383 -0.72 9.11 -11.41
C HIS A 383 0.19 8.58 -12.51
N ASP A 384 -0.37 8.22 -13.67
CA ASP A 384 0.41 7.69 -14.80
C ASP A 384 1.08 6.33 -14.50
N GLY A 385 1.56 5.65 -15.55
CA GLY A 385 2.30 4.38 -15.44
C GLY A 385 1.52 3.15 -15.90
N VAL A 386 2.13 1.98 -15.68
CA VAL A 386 1.66 0.70 -16.24
C VAL A 386 1.60 -0.36 -15.15
N ILE A 387 0.50 -1.10 -15.07
CA ILE A 387 0.40 -2.33 -14.28
C ILE A 387 0.08 -3.47 -15.24
N SER A 388 1.07 -4.31 -15.56
CA SER A 388 0.89 -5.33 -16.59
C SER A 388 1.55 -6.68 -16.31
N GLY A 389 0.86 -7.76 -16.73
CA GLY A 389 1.40 -9.13 -16.64
C GLY A 389 1.44 -9.70 -15.22
N ASN A 390 0.81 -9.04 -14.25
CA ASN A 390 0.85 -9.46 -12.86
C ASN A 390 -0.15 -10.58 -12.58
N THR A 391 0.18 -11.47 -11.65
CA THR A 391 -0.63 -12.67 -11.36
C THR A 391 -0.89 -12.87 -9.87
N ALA A 392 -2.14 -13.19 -9.50
CA ALA A 392 -2.49 -13.65 -8.16
C ALA A 392 -3.71 -14.58 -8.14
N LYS A 393 -4.11 -15.11 -6.97
CA LYS A 393 -5.45 -15.73 -6.84
C LYS A 393 -6.55 -14.66 -6.87
N ASN A 394 -6.36 -13.57 -6.16
CA ASN A 394 -7.34 -12.51 -5.96
C ASN A 394 -6.70 -11.14 -6.23
N GLY A 395 -7.24 -10.36 -7.18
CA GLY A 395 -6.64 -9.09 -7.57
C GLY A 395 -5.37 -9.30 -8.39
N GLY A 396 -5.47 -9.68 -9.66
CA GLY A 396 -4.32 -9.96 -10.52
C GLY A 396 -3.37 -8.77 -10.62
N ALA A 397 -3.91 -7.53 -10.70
CA ALA A 397 -3.13 -6.31 -10.50
C ALA A 397 -3.19 -5.85 -9.04
N ILE A 398 -4.34 -5.36 -8.58
CA ILE A 398 -4.51 -4.69 -7.29
C ILE A 398 -5.54 -5.45 -6.46
N PHE A 399 -5.20 -5.73 -5.21
CA PHE A 399 -6.13 -6.18 -4.19
C PHE A 399 -6.27 -5.11 -3.10
N GLN A 400 -7.49 -4.66 -2.83
CA GLN A 400 -7.78 -3.76 -1.71
C GLN A 400 -8.18 -4.57 -0.47
N SER A 401 -7.33 -4.57 0.55
CA SER A 401 -7.53 -5.30 1.80
C SER A 401 -8.32 -4.53 2.85
N LYS A 402 -8.21 -3.19 2.86
CA LYS A 402 -8.98 -2.33 3.79
C LYS A 402 -10.12 -1.63 3.08
N THR A 403 -11.35 -1.94 3.46
CA THR A 403 -12.55 -1.41 2.80
C THR A 403 -12.84 0.05 3.09
N SER A 404 -12.26 0.65 4.13
CA SER A 404 -12.44 2.08 4.42
C SER A 404 -11.55 2.99 3.57
N ALA A 405 -10.51 2.44 2.94
CA ALA A 405 -9.53 3.20 2.18
C ALA A 405 -9.98 3.40 0.71
N THR A 406 -9.53 4.51 0.12
CA THR A 406 -9.86 4.87 -1.27
C THR A 406 -8.71 4.57 -2.22
N ILE A 407 -9.03 4.15 -3.44
CA ILE A 407 -8.10 4.05 -4.56
C ILE A 407 -8.40 5.19 -5.53
N LYS A 408 -7.38 5.96 -5.91
CA LYS A 408 -7.46 6.99 -6.94
C LYS A 408 -6.41 6.69 -8.02
N ILE A 409 -6.84 6.55 -9.27
CA ILE A 409 -5.95 6.26 -10.39
C ILE A 409 -6.30 7.19 -11.54
N ASP A 410 -5.30 7.87 -12.11
CA ASP A 410 -5.44 8.62 -13.37
C ASP A 410 -4.29 8.32 -14.33
N LYS A 411 -4.58 8.36 -15.64
CA LYS A 411 -3.61 8.23 -16.74
C LYS A 411 -2.80 6.92 -16.77
N ALA A 412 -3.26 5.87 -16.12
CA ALA A 412 -2.56 4.58 -16.07
C ALA A 412 -3.07 3.59 -17.12
N THR A 413 -2.22 2.62 -17.49
CA THR A 413 -2.63 1.42 -18.25
C THR A 413 -2.56 0.19 -17.35
N ILE A 414 -3.67 -0.53 -17.20
CA ILE A 414 -3.78 -1.75 -16.38
C ILE A 414 -4.16 -2.91 -17.30
N SER A 415 -3.19 -3.74 -17.67
CA SER A 415 -3.37 -4.70 -18.75
C SER A 415 -2.78 -6.08 -18.53
N ASN A 416 -3.35 -7.11 -19.14
CA ASN A 416 -2.78 -8.47 -19.14
C ASN A 416 -2.56 -9.07 -17.74
N ASN A 417 -3.28 -8.59 -16.73
CA ASN A 417 -3.17 -9.12 -15.37
C ASN A 417 -4.12 -10.30 -15.19
N VAL A 418 -3.71 -11.28 -14.40
CA VAL A 418 -4.41 -12.57 -14.27
C VAL A 418 -4.69 -12.87 -12.80
N ALA A 419 -5.97 -12.99 -12.47
CA ALA A 419 -6.42 -13.61 -11.24
C ALA A 419 -6.82 -15.07 -11.52
N SER A 420 -6.45 -16.03 -10.67
CA SER A 420 -6.97 -17.40 -10.79
C SER A 420 -8.35 -17.58 -10.16
N ILE A 421 -8.83 -16.60 -9.37
CA ILE A 421 -10.18 -16.56 -8.80
C ILE A 421 -10.90 -15.30 -9.25
N ASP A 422 -10.64 -14.13 -8.66
CA ASP A 422 -11.46 -12.92 -8.87
C ASP A 422 -10.62 -11.64 -9.03
N GLY A 423 -11.16 -10.68 -9.78
CA GLY A 423 -10.58 -9.37 -10.07
C GLY A 423 -9.25 -9.47 -10.81
N GLY A 424 -9.29 -9.77 -12.11
CA GLY A 424 -8.12 -9.82 -12.98
C GLY A 424 -7.26 -8.56 -12.93
N ALA A 425 -7.87 -7.37 -12.89
CA ALA A 425 -7.16 -6.14 -12.53
C ALA A 425 -7.37 -5.77 -11.06
N ILE A 426 -8.48 -5.14 -10.68
CA ILE A 426 -8.71 -4.65 -9.33
C ILE A 426 -9.75 -5.53 -8.63
N LEU A 427 -9.43 -6.05 -7.45
CA LEU A 427 -10.41 -6.67 -6.55
C LEU A 427 -10.52 -5.87 -5.25
N ILE A 428 -11.74 -5.61 -4.83
CA ILE A 428 -12.03 -5.08 -3.49
C ILE A 428 -12.70 -6.16 -2.65
N ARG A 429 -12.11 -6.49 -1.52
CA ARG A 429 -12.67 -7.49 -0.59
C ARG A 429 -13.17 -6.83 0.69
N TYR A 430 -14.42 -7.11 1.03
CA TYR A 430 -14.94 -6.84 2.37
C TYR A 430 -14.39 -7.85 3.38
N ILE A 431 -13.54 -7.36 4.30
CA ILE A 431 -13.11 -8.10 5.49
C ILE A 431 -13.56 -7.28 6.69
N ASP A 432 -14.78 -7.50 7.16
CA ASP A 432 -15.22 -6.99 8.45
C ASP A 432 -15.29 -8.12 9.46
N PRO A 433 -14.54 -8.04 10.56
CA PRO A 433 -14.68 -8.98 11.66
C PRO A 433 -16.03 -8.85 12.41
N LYS A 434 -16.84 -7.81 12.16
CA LYS A 434 -18.15 -7.56 12.79
C LYS A 434 -19.37 -7.83 11.89
N GLN A 435 -19.18 -8.33 10.66
CA GLN A 435 -20.25 -8.72 9.73
C GLN A 435 -21.26 -7.61 9.34
N VAL A 436 -20.98 -6.32 9.54
CA VAL A 436 -21.91 -5.23 9.17
C VAL A 436 -21.61 -4.75 7.75
N GLN A 437 -22.04 -5.49 6.73
CA GLN A 437 -21.83 -5.16 5.31
C GLN A 437 -22.35 -3.74 4.95
N PRO A 438 -21.50 -2.83 4.45
CA PRO A 438 -21.95 -1.56 3.91
C PRO A 438 -22.48 -1.76 2.49
N SER A 439 -23.48 -0.98 2.07
CA SER A 439 -24.12 -1.14 0.75
C SER A 439 -23.12 -1.08 -0.41
N HIS A 440 -23.38 -1.81 -1.49
CA HIS A 440 -22.50 -1.90 -2.68
C HIS A 440 -22.07 -0.53 -3.23
N ALA A 441 -23.00 0.43 -3.27
CA ALA A 441 -22.74 1.80 -3.71
C ALA A 441 -21.61 2.47 -2.89
N SER A 442 -21.55 2.21 -1.58
CA SER A 442 -20.55 2.80 -0.69
C SER A 442 -19.13 2.25 -0.88
N GLN A 443 -18.98 1.06 -1.47
CA GLN A 443 -17.68 0.48 -1.77
C GLN A 443 -17.14 1.01 -3.10
N LEU A 444 -17.99 1.11 -4.12
CA LEU A 444 -17.61 1.67 -5.43
C LEU A 444 -17.28 3.16 -5.35
N GLU A 445 -17.91 3.93 -4.47
CA GLU A 445 -17.58 5.34 -4.23
C GLU A 445 -16.13 5.57 -3.74
N LYS A 446 -15.46 4.51 -3.26
CA LYS A 446 -14.08 4.55 -2.81
C LYS A 446 -13.08 4.34 -3.95
N ILE A 447 -13.55 3.94 -5.13
CA ILE A 447 -12.74 3.83 -6.33
C ILE A 447 -12.96 5.08 -7.18
N LYS A 448 -11.89 5.82 -7.45
CA LYS A 448 -11.90 6.99 -8.32
C LYS A 448 -10.95 6.75 -9.48
N ILE A 449 -11.51 6.26 -10.57
CA ILE A 449 -10.78 6.02 -11.81
C ILE A 449 -10.98 7.23 -12.73
N GLY A 450 -9.88 7.85 -13.13
CA GLY A 450 -9.86 8.92 -14.10
C GLY A 450 -10.28 8.43 -15.48
N ALA A 451 -10.89 9.31 -16.27
CA ALA A 451 -11.35 8.98 -17.62
C ALA A 451 -10.22 8.40 -18.49
N ASP A 452 -8.97 8.85 -18.31
CA ASP A 452 -7.81 8.46 -19.12
C ASP A 452 -7.17 7.11 -18.71
N VAL A 453 -7.75 6.37 -17.76
CA VAL A 453 -7.24 5.06 -17.37
C VAL A 453 -7.70 3.99 -18.36
N VAL A 454 -6.76 3.16 -18.83
CA VAL A 454 -7.01 2.10 -19.80
C VAL A 454 -6.94 0.73 -19.13
N PHE A 455 -8.01 -0.06 -19.25
CA PHE A 455 -8.01 -1.48 -18.91
C PHE A 455 -8.02 -2.32 -20.18
N SER A 456 -7.22 -3.39 -20.24
CA SER A 456 -7.24 -4.30 -21.39
C SER A 456 -6.70 -5.69 -21.07
N ASN A 457 -7.34 -6.74 -21.57
CA ASN A 457 -6.86 -8.13 -21.49
C ASN A 457 -6.63 -8.67 -20.06
N ASN A 458 -7.29 -8.12 -19.04
CA ASN A 458 -7.26 -8.69 -17.70
C ASN A 458 -8.16 -9.94 -17.62
N LYS A 459 -7.78 -10.93 -16.81
CA LYS A 459 -8.45 -12.24 -16.77
C LYS A 459 -8.70 -12.70 -15.34
N ALA A 460 -9.86 -13.29 -15.08
CA ALA A 460 -10.18 -14.03 -13.86
C ALA A 460 -11.02 -15.26 -14.19
N SER A 461 -11.02 -16.28 -13.30
CA SER A 461 -11.84 -17.49 -13.49
C SER A 461 -13.29 -17.29 -13.03
N PHE A 462 -13.49 -16.40 -12.07
CA PHE A 462 -14.77 -15.97 -11.54
C PHE A 462 -14.87 -14.46 -11.73
N SER A 463 -15.90 -14.00 -12.44
CA SER A 463 -16.36 -12.63 -12.31
C SER A 463 -17.64 -12.69 -11.50
N THR A 464 -17.71 -12.06 -10.33
CA THR A 464 -19.02 -11.77 -9.74
C THR A 464 -19.77 -10.93 -10.77
N ARG A 465 -20.85 -11.49 -11.34
CA ARG A 465 -21.64 -10.79 -12.36
C ARG A 465 -22.16 -9.51 -11.71
N LEU A 466 -21.78 -8.34 -12.24
CA LEU A 466 -22.54 -7.13 -11.96
C LEU A 466 -23.99 -7.40 -12.33
N ARG A 467 -24.91 -7.23 -11.37
CA ARG A 467 -26.35 -7.28 -11.65
C ARG A 467 -26.67 -6.16 -12.67
N LYS A 468 -27.64 -6.39 -13.57
CA LYS A 468 -28.05 -5.42 -14.62
C LYS A 468 -28.35 -4.01 -14.09
N GLU A 469 -28.81 -3.91 -12.84
CA GLU A 469 -29.07 -2.65 -12.14
C GLU A 469 -27.82 -1.80 -11.86
N HIS A 470 -26.63 -2.42 -11.76
CA HIS A 470 -25.36 -1.72 -11.55
C HIS A 470 -24.76 -1.16 -12.85
N GLU A 471 -25.12 -1.73 -14.02
CA GLU A 471 -24.80 -1.14 -15.33
C GLU A 471 -25.45 0.24 -15.48
N ALA A 472 -26.64 0.43 -14.87
CA ALA A 472 -27.40 1.68 -14.92
C ALA A 472 -26.97 2.71 -13.87
N LEU A 473 -26.48 2.29 -12.69
CA LEU A 473 -26.15 3.20 -11.57
C LEU A 473 -24.84 3.99 -11.77
N HIS A 474 -24.01 3.59 -12.74
CA HIS A 474 -22.66 4.13 -12.93
C HIS A 474 -22.29 4.50 -14.37
N ALA A 475 -23.18 4.33 -15.35
CA ALA A 475 -22.95 4.76 -16.75
C ALA A 475 -22.59 6.26 -16.89
N ASP A 476 -22.97 7.05 -15.89
CA ASP A 476 -22.81 8.49 -15.79
C ASP A 476 -21.72 8.94 -14.81
N LYS A 477 -21.28 8.07 -13.88
CA LYS A 477 -20.08 8.27 -13.04
C LYS A 477 -18.79 7.78 -13.71
N ILE A 478 -18.92 7.08 -14.83
CA ILE A 478 -17.85 6.57 -15.68
C ILE A 478 -17.99 7.27 -17.04
N LYS A 479 -17.80 8.59 -17.05
CA LYS A 479 -17.94 9.36 -18.28
C LYS A 479 -16.60 9.62 -18.96
N THR A 480 -16.50 9.02 -20.14
CA THR A 480 -15.74 9.40 -21.34
C THR A 480 -14.23 9.25 -21.31
N THR A 481 -13.73 8.03 -21.44
CA THR A 481 -12.58 7.79 -22.33
C THR A 481 -13.10 7.66 -23.76
N THR A 482 -12.46 8.34 -24.70
CA THR A 482 -12.84 8.34 -26.12
C THR A 482 -12.25 7.07 -26.76
N PHE A 483 -13.09 6.10 -27.12
CA PHE A 483 -12.66 4.80 -27.66
C PHE A 483 -12.98 4.64 -29.15
N THR A 484 -12.04 4.14 -29.94
CA THR A 484 -12.24 3.62 -31.31
C THR A 484 -12.79 2.19 -31.25
N ALA A 485 -13.99 2.00 -31.81
CA ALA A 485 -14.75 0.74 -31.87
C ALA A 485 -14.10 -0.37 -32.73
N PRO A 486 -14.57 -1.65 -32.64
CA PRO A 486 -15.66 -2.19 -31.79
C PRO A 486 -15.14 -3.24 -30.75
N PHE A 487 -15.67 -3.42 -29.51
CA PHE A 487 -17.03 -3.73 -29.01
C PHE A 487 -17.17 -3.46 -27.46
N THR A 488 -18.33 -2.99 -26.94
CA THR A 488 -19.43 -3.56 -26.08
C THR A 488 -19.21 -3.89 -24.56
N HIS A 489 -19.77 -3.02 -23.69
CA HIS A 489 -20.21 -3.12 -22.27
C HIS A 489 -19.35 -2.49 -21.13
N ALA A 490 -20.07 -1.89 -20.16
CA ALA A 490 -19.60 -1.11 -19.00
C ALA A 490 -18.98 -2.01 -17.91
N TYR A 491 -17.88 -1.56 -17.27
CA TYR A 491 -16.96 -2.34 -16.42
C TYR A 491 -17.42 -3.72 -15.91
N ASN A 492 -17.34 -4.78 -16.72
CA ASN A 492 -17.08 -6.14 -16.25
C ASN A 492 -16.52 -7.05 -17.37
N ASN A 493 -15.23 -7.34 -17.28
CA ASN A 493 -14.55 -8.48 -17.90
C ASN A 493 -13.30 -8.79 -17.09
N ASN A 494 -13.48 -9.00 -15.77
CA ASN A 494 -12.40 -9.17 -14.79
C ASN A 494 -11.58 -7.89 -14.49
N ASP A 495 -11.97 -6.71 -14.98
CA ASP A 495 -11.21 -5.48 -14.75
C ASP A 495 -11.36 -4.92 -13.33
N ILE A 496 -12.60 -4.82 -12.83
CA ILE A 496 -12.88 -4.42 -11.45
C ILE A 496 -13.94 -5.38 -10.90
N SER A 497 -13.61 -6.03 -9.79
CA SER A 497 -14.50 -6.94 -9.06
C SER A 497 -14.66 -6.51 -7.60
N TYR A 498 -15.81 -6.84 -7.02
CA TYR A 498 -16.03 -6.86 -5.58
C TYR A 498 -16.71 -8.19 -5.21
N ARG A 499 -16.30 -8.78 -4.09
CA ARG A 499 -16.82 -10.08 -3.65
C ARG A 499 -17.65 -9.93 -2.39
N ASP A 500 -18.95 -10.22 -2.50
CA ASP A 500 -19.84 -10.42 -1.37
C ASP A 500 -19.61 -11.81 -0.75
N TYR A 501 -19.85 -11.95 0.55
CA TYR A 501 -20.21 -13.26 1.12
C TYR A 501 -21.70 -13.45 0.85
N LEU A 502 -22.02 -14.12 -0.25
CA LEU A 502 -23.40 -14.53 -0.55
C LEU A 502 -23.72 -15.77 0.28
N LYS A 503 -24.94 -15.79 0.81
CA LYS A 503 -25.60 -16.95 1.41
C LYS A 503 -26.35 -17.71 0.34
N THR A 504 -26.30 -19.03 0.44
CA THR A 504 -26.90 -19.96 -0.50
C THR A 504 -28.24 -20.42 0.05
N VAL A 505 -29.32 -20.24 -0.73
CA VAL A 505 -30.63 -20.83 -0.47
C VAL A 505 -30.82 -21.99 -1.43
N THR A 506 -30.87 -23.20 -0.88
CA THR A 506 -31.08 -24.46 -1.61
C THR A 506 -32.52 -24.90 -1.46
N PHE A 507 -33.15 -25.36 -2.55
CA PHE A 507 -34.56 -25.78 -2.57
C PHE A 507 -34.64 -27.31 -2.62
N ASP A 508 -35.20 -27.92 -1.58
CA ASP A 508 -35.49 -29.35 -1.53
C ASP A 508 -37.00 -29.59 -1.72
N PRO A 509 -37.43 -30.20 -2.84
CA PRO A 509 -38.85 -30.48 -3.08
C PRO A 509 -39.44 -31.52 -2.11
N ASN A 510 -38.65 -32.06 -1.17
CA ASN A 510 -39.09 -32.87 -0.04
C ASN A 510 -40.01 -34.04 -0.46
N GLY A 511 -39.49 -34.85 -1.39
CA GLY A 511 -40.21 -35.97 -2.00
C GLY A 511 -41.08 -35.62 -3.21
N GLY A 512 -41.11 -34.36 -3.63
CA GLY A 512 -41.66 -33.91 -4.92
C GLY A 512 -40.59 -33.74 -6.01
N SER A 513 -40.96 -33.00 -7.06
CA SER A 513 -40.10 -32.63 -8.19
C SER A 513 -40.13 -31.13 -8.43
N LEU A 514 -39.00 -30.55 -8.86
CA LEU A 514 -38.82 -29.11 -9.10
C LEU A 514 -38.09 -28.92 -10.44
N GLU A 515 -38.60 -28.05 -11.32
CA GLU A 515 -37.98 -27.78 -12.63
C GLU A 515 -36.80 -26.81 -12.57
N ASP A 516 -36.80 -25.90 -11.60
CA ASP A 516 -35.74 -24.92 -11.33
C ASP A 516 -35.14 -25.19 -9.95
N ASP A 517 -34.20 -26.13 -9.90
CA ASP A 517 -33.48 -26.55 -8.69
C ASP A 517 -32.20 -25.76 -8.44
N GLU A 518 -31.94 -24.71 -9.23
CA GLU A 518 -30.75 -23.88 -9.09
C GLU A 518 -30.84 -23.06 -7.78
N PRO A 519 -29.80 -23.09 -6.93
CA PRO A 519 -29.79 -22.36 -5.68
C PRO A 519 -29.85 -20.84 -5.91
N ARG A 520 -30.49 -20.11 -5.00
CA ARG A 520 -30.44 -18.63 -5.00
C ARG A 520 -29.30 -18.14 -4.13
N LEU A 521 -28.66 -17.07 -4.57
CA LEU A 521 -27.59 -16.40 -3.83
C LEU A 521 -28.08 -15.02 -3.39
N THR A 522 -27.88 -14.67 -2.12
CA THR A 522 -28.22 -13.34 -1.60
C THR A 522 -27.19 -12.89 -0.55
N PRO A 523 -26.89 -11.60 -0.38
CA PRO A 523 -26.06 -11.14 0.73
C PRO A 523 -26.67 -11.52 2.09
N SER A 524 -25.82 -11.63 3.12
CA SER A 524 -26.27 -11.80 4.50
C SER A 524 -27.26 -10.69 4.90
N GLU A 525 -28.34 -11.04 5.61
CA GLU A 525 -29.42 -10.14 6.08
C GLU A 525 -30.30 -9.51 4.98
N GLU A 526 -30.14 -9.94 3.73
CA GLU A 526 -30.95 -9.54 2.57
C GLU A 526 -31.85 -10.69 2.11
N THR A 527 -32.76 -10.40 1.17
CA THR A 527 -33.73 -11.35 0.63
C THR A 527 -33.27 -11.91 -0.72
N ILE A 528 -33.81 -13.06 -1.14
CA ILE A 528 -33.58 -13.57 -2.51
C ILE A 528 -34.43 -12.80 -3.53
N ASP A 529 -33.97 -12.75 -4.79
CA ASP A 529 -34.67 -12.00 -5.84
C ASP A 529 -36.04 -12.63 -6.20
N SER A 530 -36.15 -13.96 -6.16
CA SER A 530 -37.41 -14.70 -6.38
C SER A 530 -37.32 -16.16 -5.94
N LEU A 531 -38.46 -16.73 -5.53
CA LEU A 531 -38.63 -18.18 -5.37
C LEU A 531 -38.66 -18.90 -6.74
N PRO A 532 -38.34 -20.21 -6.79
CA PRO A 532 -38.59 -21.02 -7.98
C PRO A 532 -40.09 -21.24 -8.19
N SER A 533 -40.47 -21.82 -9.32
CA SER A 533 -41.85 -22.28 -9.55
C SER A 533 -42.26 -23.33 -8.53
N ASP A 534 -43.56 -23.40 -8.21
CA ASP A 534 -44.08 -24.38 -7.24
C ASP A 534 -43.69 -25.82 -7.63
N PRO A 535 -43.16 -26.62 -6.68
CA PRO A 535 -42.82 -28.01 -6.93
C PRO A 535 -44.09 -28.87 -7.11
N VAL A 536 -43.94 -30.05 -7.70
CA VAL A 536 -45.05 -30.99 -7.95
C VAL A 536 -44.82 -32.35 -7.29
N ARG A 537 -45.86 -32.89 -6.65
CA ARG A 537 -45.87 -34.23 -6.04
C ARG A 537 -47.24 -34.91 -6.22
N ASP A 538 -47.25 -36.10 -6.82
CA ASP A 538 -48.47 -36.84 -7.09
C ASP A 538 -49.30 -37.14 -5.83
N GLY A 539 -50.57 -36.76 -5.84
CA GLY A 539 -51.50 -36.97 -4.71
C GLY A 539 -51.36 -35.96 -3.57
N TYR A 540 -50.57 -34.90 -3.74
CA TYR A 540 -50.37 -33.84 -2.76
C TYR A 540 -50.51 -32.46 -3.40
N THR A 541 -50.87 -31.46 -2.60
CA THR A 541 -50.86 -30.03 -2.96
C THR A 541 -49.71 -29.36 -2.23
N PHE A 542 -48.92 -28.56 -2.95
CA PHE A 542 -47.85 -27.75 -2.36
C PHE A 542 -48.46 -26.63 -1.52
N VAL A 543 -47.98 -26.48 -0.28
CA VAL A 543 -48.49 -25.50 0.67
C VAL A 543 -47.55 -24.30 0.76
N GLU A 544 -46.27 -24.56 1.10
CA GLU A 544 -45.27 -23.52 1.30
C GLU A 544 -43.84 -24.08 1.29
N TRP A 545 -42.86 -23.19 1.21
CA TRP A 545 -41.47 -23.48 1.56
C TRP A 545 -41.25 -23.24 3.05
N ASN A 546 -40.57 -24.16 3.73
CA ASN A 546 -40.31 -24.09 5.17
C ASN A 546 -38.84 -24.39 5.48
N THR A 547 -38.30 -23.84 6.57
CA THR A 547 -36.89 -24.08 6.95
C THR A 547 -36.62 -25.47 7.50
N GLU A 548 -37.65 -26.23 7.88
CA GLU A 548 -37.53 -27.61 8.34
C GLU A 548 -38.37 -28.55 7.47
N SER A 549 -37.86 -29.77 7.24
CA SER A 549 -38.49 -30.75 6.33
C SER A 549 -39.81 -31.32 6.83
N ASP A 550 -40.09 -31.24 8.13
CA ASP A 550 -41.35 -31.66 8.75
C ASP A 550 -42.37 -30.51 8.88
N GLY A 551 -42.02 -29.30 8.41
CA GLY A 551 -42.85 -28.10 8.50
C GLY A 551 -42.87 -27.43 9.88
N SER A 552 -42.04 -27.88 10.84
CA SER A 552 -41.97 -27.28 12.19
C SER A 552 -41.19 -25.96 12.25
N GLY A 553 -40.47 -25.63 11.18
CA GLY A 553 -39.75 -24.37 11.01
C GLY A 553 -40.68 -23.22 10.66
N TYR A 554 -40.11 -22.14 10.14
CA TYR A 554 -40.88 -20.98 9.69
C TYR A 554 -41.02 -20.95 8.17
N THR A 555 -42.12 -20.36 7.70
CA THR A 555 -42.38 -20.14 6.27
C THR A 555 -41.28 -19.27 5.65
N PHE A 556 -40.68 -19.78 4.59
CA PHE A 556 -39.68 -19.07 3.81
C PHE A 556 -40.33 -18.44 2.56
N THR A 557 -40.12 -17.15 2.36
CA THR A 557 -40.65 -16.37 1.22
C THR A 557 -39.53 -15.60 0.54
N ASP A 558 -39.79 -15.01 -0.62
CA ASP A 558 -38.89 -14.04 -1.27
C ASP A 558 -38.66 -12.75 -0.45
N LYS A 559 -39.33 -12.60 0.69
CA LYS A 559 -39.13 -11.51 1.67
C LYS A 559 -38.40 -11.96 2.93
N THR A 560 -38.08 -13.23 3.04
CA THR A 560 -37.34 -13.79 4.17
C THR A 560 -35.87 -13.43 4.04
N LYS A 561 -35.30 -12.83 5.07
CA LYS A 561 -33.88 -12.47 5.13
C LYS A 561 -33.03 -13.71 5.40
N VAL A 562 -31.86 -13.78 4.78
CA VAL A 562 -30.96 -14.94 4.87
C VAL A 562 -29.66 -14.52 5.55
N ASP A 563 -29.37 -15.10 6.72
CA ASP A 563 -28.18 -14.82 7.52
C ASP A 563 -27.10 -15.90 7.40
N ASP A 564 -27.46 -17.13 7.03
CA ASP A 564 -26.54 -18.23 6.71
C ASP A 564 -27.01 -19.10 5.53
N ASP A 565 -26.12 -19.97 5.03
CA ASP A 565 -26.48 -20.95 4.02
C ASP A 565 -27.63 -21.84 4.55
N VAL A 566 -28.72 -21.91 3.80
CA VAL A 566 -29.96 -22.57 4.23
C VAL A 566 -30.51 -23.48 3.14
N THR A 567 -31.05 -24.63 3.54
CA THR A 567 -31.89 -25.48 2.69
C THR A 567 -33.33 -25.33 3.14
N ILE A 568 -34.23 -25.03 2.21
CA ILE A 568 -35.66 -24.90 2.47
C ILE A 568 -36.41 -26.04 1.81
N TYR A 569 -37.46 -26.51 2.45
CA TYR A 569 -38.16 -27.74 2.12
C TYR A 569 -39.60 -27.45 1.72
N ALA A 570 -40.09 -28.13 0.69
CA ALA A 570 -41.49 -28.06 0.32
C ALA A 570 -42.37 -28.77 1.36
N VAL A 571 -43.43 -28.11 1.82
CA VAL A 571 -44.45 -28.69 2.70
C VAL A 571 -45.68 -29.06 1.88
N TRP A 572 -46.23 -30.24 2.16
CA TRP A 572 -47.25 -30.89 1.35
C TRP A 572 -48.51 -31.20 2.16
N GLU A 573 -49.68 -30.95 1.57
CA GLU A 573 -50.97 -31.42 2.06
C GLU A 573 -51.44 -32.60 1.20
N LYS A 574 -51.87 -33.71 1.81
CA LYS A 574 -52.35 -34.87 1.05
C LYS A 574 -53.71 -34.54 0.45
N ASN A 575 -53.88 -34.77 -0.85
CA ASN A 575 -55.17 -34.60 -1.50
C ASN A 575 -56.13 -35.71 -1.01
N ASP A 576 -57.36 -35.35 -0.68
CA ASP A 576 -58.38 -36.34 -0.34
C ASP A 576 -58.66 -37.24 -1.55
N ASP A 577 -58.75 -38.55 -1.30
CA ASP A 577 -59.19 -39.49 -2.33
C ASP A 577 -60.59 -39.09 -2.78
N PRO A 578 -60.88 -39.05 -4.09
CA PRO A 578 -62.22 -38.73 -4.57
C PRO A 578 -63.21 -39.72 -3.95
N VAL A 579 -64.15 -39.21 -3.16
CA VAL A 579 -65.25 -40.01 -2.60
C VAL A 579 -66.01 -40.66 -3.75
N ASP A 580 -66.11 -41.99 -3.72
CA ASP A 580 -66.95 -42.76 -4.64
C ASP A 580 -68.38 -42.17 -4.61
N PRO A 581 -69.03 -41.95 -5.77
CA PRO A 581 -70.38 -41.40 -5.79
C PRO A 581 -71.32 -42.34 -5.04
N VAL A 582 -71.95 -41.81 -3.97
CA VAL A 582 -72.99 -42.52 -3.23
C VAL A 582 -74.19 -42.81 -4.13
N ASP A 583 -74.64 -44.07 -4.11
CA ASP A 583 -75.86 -44.52 -4.79
C ASP A 583 -77.07 -43.66 -4.36
N PRO A 584 -78.01 -43.32 -5.27
CA PRO A 584 -79.15 -42.50 -4.92
C PRO A 584 -80.04 -43.19 -3.88
N VAL A 585 -80.23 -42.56 -2.72
CA VAL A 585 -81.23 -42.98 -1.73
C VAL A 585 -82.63 -42.63 -2.23
N ASN A 586 -83.56 -43.58 -2.10
CA ASN A 586 -84.99 -43.39 -2.38
C ASN A 586 -85.54 -42.22 -1.54
N PRO A 587 -86.48 -41.42 -2.09
CA PRO A 587 -87.08 -40.31 -1.35
C PRO A 587 -87.80 -40.82 -0.10
N VAL A 588 -87.52 -40.19 1.03
CA VAL A 588 -88.27 -40.35 2.28
C VAL A 588 -89.50 -39.44 2.26
N ASP A 589 -90.61 -39.93 2.80
CA ASP A 589 -91.88 -39.20 2.93
C ASP A 589 -91.70 -37.89 3.73
N PRO A 590 -92.48 -36.83 3.43
CA PRO A 590 -92.37 -35.57 4.15
C PRO A 590 -92.79 -35.74 5.62
N VAL A 591 -91.98 -35.21 6.53
CA VAL A 591 -92.36 -35.04 7.94
C VAL A 591 -93.17 -33.77 8.14
N ASP A 592 -94.17 -33.84 9.00
CA ASP A 592 -95.03 -32.71 9.39
C ASP A 592 -94.21 -31.53 9.95
N PRO A 593 -94.61 -30.28 9.66
CA PRO A 593 -93.90 -29.11 10.16
C PRO A 593 -94.03 -28.99 11.68
N VAL A 594 -92.91 -28.71 12.34
CA VAL A 594 -92.85 -28.34 13.76
C VAL A 594 -93.26 -26.88 13.96
N ASP A 595 -94.03 -26.62 15.02
CA ASP A 595 -94.48 -25.29 15.43
C ASP A 595 -93.30 -24.34 15.69
N PRO A 596 -93.43 -23.03 15.39
CA PRO A 596 -92.38 -22.06 15.64
C PRO A 596 -92.15 -21.87 17.15
N VAL A 597 -90.89 -21.82 17.56
CA VAL A 597 -90.50 -21.36 18.90
C VAL A 597 -90.54 -19.84 18.98
N ASP A 598 -91.09 -19.32 20.08
CA ASP A 598 -91.17 -17.90 20.38
C ASP A 598 -89.77 -17.23 20.41
N PRO A 599 -89.64 -15.99 19.91
CA PRO A 599 -88.37 -15.27 19.93
C PRO A 599 -87.98 -14.88 21.36
N VAL A 600 -86.69 -15.04 21.66
CA VAL A 600 -86.07 -14.56 22.91
C VAL A 600 -85.88 -13.04 22.87
N ASP A 601 -86.19 -12.37 23.99
CA ASP A 601 -86.05 -10.93 24.17
C ASP A 601 -84.59 -10.46 23.96
N PRO A 602 -84.35 -9.25 23.41
CA PRO A 602 -83.01 -8.71 23.25
C PRO A 602 -82.38 -8.34 24.60
N ILE A 603 -81.07 -8.57 24.72
CA ILE A 603 -80.26 -8.12 25.87
C ILE A 603 -79.95 -6.62 25.70
N ASP A 604 -80.09 -5.84 26.77
CA ASP A 604 -79.76 -4.41 26.81
C ASP A 604 -78.28 -4.13 26.45
N PRO A 605 -77.97 -3.02 25.74
CA PRO A 605 -76.60 -2.65 25.43
C PRO A 605 -75.83 -2.21 26.67
N VAL A 606 -74.55 -2.57 26.73
CA VAL A 606 -73.63 -2.09 27.78
C VAL A 606 -73.16 -0.68 27.43
N ASP A 607 -73.16 0.23 28.42
CA ASP A 607 -72.72 1.62 28.26
C ASP A 607 -71.26 1.70 27.77
N PRO A 608 -70.93 2.63 26.84
CA PRO A 608 -69.57 2.82 26.35
C PRO A 608 -68.68 3.47 27.41
N VAL A 609 -67.44 3.00 27.49
CA VAL A 609 -66.38 3.59 28.33
C VAL A 609 -65.86 4.89 27.71
N ASP A 610 -65.65 5.90 28.55
CA ASP A 610 -65.15 7.23 28.16
C ASP A 610 -63.77 7.14 27.46
N PRO A 611 -63.55 7.91 26.37
CA PRO A 611 -62.28 7.94 25.67
C PRO A 611 -61.21 8.68 26.47
N VAL A 612 -59.98 8.17 26.39
CA VAL A 612 -58.80 8.80 27.02
C VAL A 612 -58.34 10.00 26.18
N ASP A 613 -58.00 11.11 26.86
CA ASP A 613 -57.55 12.35 26.20
C ASP A 613 -56.29 12.16 25.33
N PRO A 614 -56.25 12.74 24.12
CA PRO A 614 -55.08 12.68 23.25
C PRO A 614 -53.96 13.60 23.73
N VAL A 615 -52.72 13.16 23.53
CA VAL A 615 -51.50 13.92 23.88
C VAL A 615 -51.25 15.00 22.82
N ASP A 616 -50.86 16.20 23.26
CA ASP A 616 -50.62 17.37 22.40
C ASP A 616 -49.52 17.13 21.34
N PRO A 617 -49.75 17.52 20.07
CA PRO A 617 -48.72 17.45 19.02
C PRO A 617 -47.66 18.55 19.16
N ILE A 618 -46.42 18.20 18.82
CA ILE A 618 -45.28 19.13 18.76
C ILE A 618 -45.38 19.99 17.49
N ASP A 619 -45.20 21.31 17.64
CA ASP A 619 -45.26 22.31 16.57
C ASP A 619 -44.28 22.03 15.41
N PRO A 620 -44.73 22.10 14.14
CA PRO A 620 -43.88 22.00 12.96
C PRO A 620 -43.14 23.32 12.68
N VAL A 621 -41.89 23.21 12.22
CA VAL A 621 -41.05 24.36 11.84
C VAL A 621 -41.41 24.83 10.43
N ASP A 622 -41.58 26.15 10.26
CA ASP A 622 -42.00 26.80 9.01
C ASP A 622 -41.05 26.58 7.81
N PRO A 623 -41.60 26.29 6.61
CA PRO A 623 -40.82 26.17 5.38
C PRO A 623 -40.59 27.52 4.68
N VAL A 624 -39.37 27.75 4.18
CA VAL A 624 -39.05 28.91 3.33
C VAL A 624 -39.31 28.59 1.85
N LYS A 625 -40.15 29.43 1.23
CA LYS A 625 -40.62 29.41 -0.17
C LYS A 625 -39.53 29.35 -1.25
N PRO A 626 -39.76 28.65 -2.38
CA PRO A 626 -39.08 28.87 -3.64
C PRO A 626 -39.80 29.92 -4.52
N GLY A 627 -39.02 30.77 -5.19
CA GLY A 627 -39.49 31.70 -6.22
C GLY A 627 -38.92 31.30 -7.59
N ASN A 628 -39.79 31.33 -8.60
CA ASN A 628 -39.56 30.83 -9.95
C ASN A 628 -39.14 31.93 -10.95
N ASP A 629 -38.62 31.46 -12.09
CA ASP A 629 -38.59 32.05 -13.44
C ASP A 629 -37.49 33.09 -13.79
N LYS A 630 -36.61 32.78 -14.77
CA LYS A 630 -36.84 32.96 -16.24
C LYS A 630 -35.58 32.66 -17.07
N ASN A 631 -35.85 32.10 -18.24
CA ASN A 631 -34.97 31.86 -19.39
C ASN A 631 -34.50 33.18 -20.04
N THR A 632 -33.22 33.28 -20.45
CA THR A 632 -32.76 34.05 -21.63
C THR A 632 -31.33 33.63 -22.01
N GLU A 633 -31.16 33.37 -23.31
CA GLU A 633 -29.93 33.04 -24.03
C GLU A 633 -28.81 34.09 -23.87
N LEU A 634 -27.54 33.66 -24.06
CA LEU A 634 -26.57 34.24 -25.02
C LEU A 634 -25.23 33.45 -24.98
N ARG A 635 -24.83 32.89 -26.13
CA ARG A 635 -23.44 32.49 -26.44
C ARG A 635 -22.58 33.76 -26.60
N PRO A 636 -21.26 33.71 -26.36
CA PRO A 636 -20.31 33.49 -27.46
C PRO A 636 -19.09 32.63 -27.04
N SER A 637 -18.64 31.68 -27.87
CA SER A 637 -17.56 31.81 -28.87
C SER A 637 -16.20 31.30 -28.37
N VAL A 638 -15.73 30.30 -29.10
CA VAL A 638 -14.44 29.63 -29.09
C VAL A 638 -13.28 30.62 -29.32
N ALA A 639 -12.16 30.39 -28.63
CA ALA A 639 -10.83 30.74 -29.13
C ALA A 639 -9.79 29.73 -28.62
N ASN A 640 -9.34 28.90 -29.55
CA ASN A 640 -8.08 28.15 -29.51
C ASN A 640 -6.89 29.15 -29.54
N PRO A 641 -5.70 28.78 -29.06
CA PRO A 641 -4.68 28.53 -30.07
C PRO A 641 -3.77 27.34 -29.75
N SER A 642 -3.63 26.50 -30.77
CA SER A 642 -2.47 25.66 -31.00
C SER A 642 -1.25 26.57 -31.28
N ALA A 643 -0.14 26.32 -30.59
CA ALA A 643 1.18 26.71 -31.05
C ALA A 643 2.19 25.64 -30.61
N THR A 644 2.58 24.84 -31.59
CA THR A 644 3.66 23.87 -31.54
C THR A 644 4.99 24.61 -31.42
N THR A 645 5.78 24.29 -30.39
CA THR A 645 7.22 24.58 -30.39
C THR A 645 7.96 23.40 -29.80
N THR A 646 8.66 22.67 -30.67
CA THR A 646 9.68 21.66 -30.34
C THR A 646 10.81 22.27 -29.52
N VAL A 647 11.10 21.71 -28.35
CA VAL A 647 12.37 21.93 -27.63
C VAL A 647 13.08 20.59 -27.47
N LYS A 648 14.35 20.58 -27.91
CA LYS A 648 15.25 19.44 -27.88
C LYS A 648 15.63 19.09 -26.43
N THR A 649 15.88 17.81 -26.24
CA THR A 649 16.42 17.12 -25.05
C THR A 649 17.63 17.81 -24.41
N GLY A 650 17.55 18.01 -23.08
CA GLY A 650 18.64 18.45 -22.20
C GLY A 650 18.12 19.41 -21.12
N ASP A 651 18.30 19.06 -19.84
CA ASP A 651 17.93 19.80 -18.61
C ASP A 651 16.45 19.75 -18.13
N THR A 652 16.14 18.72 -17.35
CA THR A 652 14.90 18.62 -16.53
C THR A 652 14.99 19.31 -15.17
N THR A 653 16.17 19.79 -14.77
CA THR A 653 16.41 20.45 -13.47
C THR A 653 15.97 21.92 -13.43
N SER A 654 15.75 22.55 -14.59
CA SER A 654 15.45 23.97 -14.70
C SER A 654 13.95 24.29 -14.83
N VAL A 655 13.13 23.37 -15.35
CA VAL A 655 11.69 23.60 -15.59
C VAL A 655 10.90 23.78 -14.28
N GLY A 656 11.22 23.01 -13.24
CA GLY A 656 10.58 23.12 -11.93
C GLY A 656 10.83 24.46 -11.22
N VAL A 657 12.05 24.99 -11.35
CA VAL A 657 12.48 26.28 -10.77
C VAL A 657 11.81 27.45 -11.48
N TYR A 658 11.69 27.40 -12.82
CA TYR A 658 10.99 28.44 -13.58
C TYR A 658 9.49 28.44 -13.33
N PHE A 659 8.87 27.27 -13.11
CA PHE A 659 7.45 27.18 -12.75
C PHE A 659 7.15 27.78 -11.38
N THR A 660 7.99 27.52 -10.37
CA THR A 660 7.83 28.11 -9.03
C THR A 660 8.05 29.62 -9.03
N LEU A 661 9.07 30.12 -9.75
CA LEU A 661 9.31 31.55 -9.90
C LEU A 661 8.16 32.26 -10.64
N ALA A 662 7.54 31.62 -11.64
CA ALA A 662 6.39 32.15 -12.36
C ALA A 662 5.13 32.23 -11.47
N VAL A 663 4.88 31.22 -10.63
CA VAL A 663 3.78 31.23 -9.65
C VAL A 663 3.97 32.32 -8.60
N LEU A 664 5.20 32.47 -8.07
CA LEU A 664 5.52 33.54 -7.10
C LEU A 664 5.36 34.93 -7.72
N ALA A 665 5.79 35.14 -8.96
CA ALA A 665 5.60 36.40 -9.68
C ALA A 665 4.11 36.70 -9.92
N GLY A 666 3.31 35.69 -10.27
CA GLY A 666 1.86 35.80 -10.42
C GLY A 666 1.15 36.17 -9.12
N CYS A 667 1.52 35.53 -8.00
CA CYS A 667 0.98 35.87 -6.68
C CYS A 667 1.37 37.29 -6.24
N MET A 668 2.59 37.73 -6.52
CA MET A 668 3.07 39.08 -6.17
C MET A 668 2.32 40.16 -6.97
N LEU A 669 2.06 39.92 -8.26
CA LEU A 669 1.23 40.79 -9.11
C LEU A 669 -0.21 40.88 -8.60
N LEU A 670 -0.79 39.77 -8.14
CA LEU A 670 -2.16 39.72 -7.62
C LEU A 670 -2.27 40.47 -6.28
N VAL A 671 -1.26 40.36 -5.41
CA VAL A 671 -1.17 41.14 -4.16
C VAL A 671 -1.01 42.64 -4.45
N LEU A 672 -0.23 43.01 -5.47
CA LEU A 672 -0.08 44.41 -5.89
C LEU A 672 -1.37 44.97 -6.50
N GLN A 673 -2.10 44.19 -7.29
CA GLN A 673 -3.40 44.56 -7.84
C GLN A 673 -4.46 44.74 -6.76
N VAL A 674 -4.53 43.86 -5.76
CA VAL A 674 -5.44 43.97 -4.60
C VAL A 674 -5.08 45.18 -3.72
N ARG A 675 -3.79 45.49 -3.55
CA ARG A 675 -3.34 46.70 -2.84
C ARG A 675 -3.69 47.99 -3.60
N ASN A 676 -3.60 47.97 -4.93
CA ASN A 676 -3.98 49.13 -5.76
C ASN A 676 -5.51 49.33 -5.80
N ALA A 677 -6.30 48.26 -5.89
CA ALA A 677 -7.77 48.34 -5.85
C ALA A 677 -8.29 48.97 -4.54
N LYS A 678 -7.64 48.65 -3.39
CA LYS A 678 -7.92 49.31 -2.09
C LYS A 678 -7.60 50.81 -2.06
N LYS A 679 -6.65 51.29 -2.86
CA LYS A 679 -6.31 52.72 -2.95
C LYS A 679 -7.25 53.49 -3.88
N THR A 680 -7.81 52.85 -4.89
CA THR A 680 -8.61 53.51 -5.94
C THR A 680 -10.13 53.36 -5.79
N GLY A 681 -10.61 52.56 -4.83
CA GLY A 681 -12.04 52.42 -4.55
C GLY A 681 -12.87 51.87 -5.71
N LYS A 682 -12.25 51.10 -6.62
CA LYS A 682 -12.93 50.42 -7.72
C LYS A 682 -13.01 48.93 -7.40
N ASP A 683 -14.21 48.37 -7.52
CA ASP A 683 -14.45 46.93 -7.39
C ASP A 683 -13.71 46.17 -8.51
N VAL A 684 -12.93 45.16 -8.12
CA VAL A 684 -12.27 44.17 -9.00
C VAL A 684 -12.79 42.80 -8.63
#